data_AF-A0A8J6P423-F1
#
_entry.id   AF-A0A8J6P423-F1
#
_cell.length_a   1.000
_cell.length_b   1.000
_cell.length_c   1.000
_cell.angle_alpha   90.00
_cell.angle_beta   90.00
_cell.angle_gamma   90.00
#
_symmetry.space_group_name_H-M   'P 1'
#
loop_
_entity.id
_entity.type
_entity.pdbx_description
1 polymer ?
#
loop_
_entity_poly.entity_id
_entity_poly.type
_entity_poly.pdbx_seq_one_letter_code
_entity_poly.pdbx_strand_id
1 'polypeptide(L)'
;MGFYEKLLDKMKSHKLIPVVSNKYMAVDENPVFFETPYAEILKKFPEVFHELAFHTSDSDVQQLIKDLEIDEYEPKDFIDKLNQVSALLNINDRADLILKVAKDNIDYFEPITSREMPSLFVDEGGNVIDSKTQALMPPERSRFQLPGNVTITFISNQLFQILKDKSHAKTGRSLAEKLDCFNIQEYRFDSVIRRIVASTNRFIRKNPGNKEEHIKNMLRSLFLILNDDTESEKFPANVNVPLITTKAELKNAKELYLGSEYLAGKVMDALYSSIDDTVFVAKKDELGFEQDDEVKVTEFLEWVGVERFPPIKLQETKEEEFSDYVLRKINYPYTTDHTDLIKSYEHFKQRKSYMSPRITINKIAEIDAILEKARFEDILVWLHLDPRINEMIREGRELEGSTYLIDIRGMRNWRTISHRNISSYIVWKLKTTKWVKTESGGKVKPEICCLSKTLIDMSPLVEVPALNLKDKAFKENNIGLNDVEYILTKVGASADFSAFSTETIYSILSKLETSDPEGKKAKTIYRQIIESKPRDWSKKAAKEKARNDFVEEGKLLAKSDGQISYFPVKDAYYVDNITFCKEIMQKFPIVEIDKRSGKDQVRDIFGVNPLEDIKFEIDEEPQRHKLDKIFSKAFEIFKPYILAYRLQKKDVNTELNRLKKLKIVLCTDIKASYKHDDVEDELALNPYEHIQARGETTAYLLLNPEKRYDNLSELKNDIDFCESFAEIISGILKVSENRKDFRNLFPRDKPQRDRIIQSDLDDRDLEKLKKARELFQNPSDLEQDFWQNILEAKGSELTLIEQAEGKDIVKLLADELRIGKILLEELYKNINYEELSIKSNLSHLKQLFEALKVSIEEFNQVSYEQIDFQEYFEREITNEIFKLLNKFRKYLYSQLKDKDIDEKQKFMEYVDEYKENYLNDNYDINKELEIDKKKYFDILFKTESFKRLNLTYEKLTEQNETDLENLFRDNKEKFQKKLRQTMSFLNEDLKEFLDDTENKSLLFFGEYNELIKRFENEYKPEETEEDTGGTIKKKTIKLNDKDAEYDEDDYQSLMENIDEDLNDNEYDMDMHDPEKPEEKPSKGRSGGGGGGGGARRKNTKEIGFVGEYYVYQSLVKKYSKGKVFWVSEYAKTANINPEGKDGLGYDLMYIDDKGQAHYVEVKATNTDDLSFPISSSEVRFGEQHKDNYGIILVLTVCSQNRDFKNLGNIFKYGEDESFTNNTKFSVENDGFRIRFE
;
A
#
# COMPACT_ATOMS: atom_id res chain seq x y z
N MET A 1 -15.68 -110.48 45.13
CA MET A 1 -16.03 -109.25 44.38
C MET A 1 -17.56 -109.17 44.37
N GLY A 2 -18.17 -108.02 44.66
CA GLY A 2 -19.64 -107.85 44.72
C GLY A 2 -20.25 -107.54 46.09
N PHE A 3 -19.46 -107.29 47.15
CA PHE A 3 -19.99 -106.81 48.43
C PHE A 3 -20.52 -105.37 48.31
N TYR A 4 -19.78 -104.52 47.58
CA TYR A 4 -20.14 -103.11 47.39
C TYR A 4 -21.45 -102.95 46.61
N GLU A 5 -21.60 -103.63 45.47
CA GLU A 5 -22.83 -103.64 44.66
C GLU A 5 -24.06 -104.09 45.48
N LYS A 6 -23.93 -105.17 46.27
CA LYS A 6 -25.00 -105.64 47.15
C LYS A 6 -25.31 -104.67 48.30
N LEU A 7 -24.31 -103.93 48.78
CA LEU A 7 -24.50 -102.90 49.78
C LEU A 7 -25.28 -101.72 49.20
N LEU A 8 -24.91 -101.25 47.99
CA LEU A 8 -25.62 -100.20 47.26
C LEU A 8 -27.09 -100.60 47.00
N ASP A 9 -27.34 -101.80 46.46
CA ASP A 9 -28.71 -102.32 46.24
C ASP A 9 -29.55 -102.33 47.52
N LYS A 10 -28.94 -102.70 48.65
CA LYS A 10 -29.64 -102.70 49.94
C LYS A 10 -29.89 -101.29 50.44
N MET A 11 -28.94 -100.37 50.25
CA MET A 11 -29.10 -98.95 50.62
C MET A 11 -30.20 -98.26 49.82
N LYS A 12 -30.41 -98.61 48.54
CA LYS A 12 -31.47 -98.06 47.69
C LYS A 12 -32.87 -98.19 48.30
N SER A 13 -33.16 -99.31 48.97
CA SER A 13 -34.47 -99.59 49.62
C SER A 13 -34.62 -99.04 51.05
N HIS A 14 -33.60 -98.43 51.65
CA HIS A 14 -33.63 -97.93 53.03
C HIS A 14 -33.66 -96.40 53.06
N LYS A 15 -34.42 -95.84 54.01
CA LYS A 15 -34.55 -94.39 54.22
C LYS A 15 -33.28 -93.82 54.85
N LEU A 16 -32.29 -93.51 54.01
CA LEU A 16 -30.95 -93.10 54.41
C LEU A 16 -30.59 -91.69 53.95
N ILE A 17 -31.31 -91.13 52.98
CA ILE A 17 -31.00 -89.81 52.40
C ILE A 17 -31.76 -88.71 53.15
N PRO A 18 -31.09 -87.84 53.90
CA PRO A 18 -31.77 -86.77 54.62
C PRO A 18 -32.15 -85.66 53.64
N VAL A 19 -33.45 -85.36 53.56
CA VAL A 19 -34.00 -84.30 52.71
C VAL A 19 -34.48 -83.10 53.52
N VAL A 20 -34.54 -81.94 52.88
CA VAL A 20 -34.80 -80.65 53.53
C VAL A 20 -36.19 -80.57 54.18
N SER A 21 -37.12 -81.47 53.84
CA SER A 21 -38.40 -81.66 54.55
C SER A 21 -38.27 -82.33 55.93
N ASN A 22 -37.04 -82.46 56.46
CA ASN A 22 -36.70 -83.12 57.73
C ASN A 22 -37.14 -84.59 57.79
N LYS A 23 -37.09 -85.27 56.64
CA LYS A 23 -37.37 -86.70 56.50
C LYS A 23 -36.15 -87.40 55.94
N TYR A 24 -36.08 -88.72 56.13
CA TYR A 24 -35.16 -89.57 55.39
C TYR A 24 -35.91 -90.26 54.26
N MET A 25 -35.36 -90.24 53.06
CA MET A 25 -35.91 -90.87 51.86
C MET A 25 -35.07 -92.08 51.46
N ALA A 26 -35.75 -93.12 50.98
CA ALA A 26 -35.10 -94.21 50.24
C ALA A 26 -34.83 -93.73 48.80
N VAL A 27 -33.88 -94.35 48.09
CA VAL A 27 -33.58 -93.97 46.69
C VAL A 27 -34.81 -94.20 45.80
N ASP A 28 -35.60 -95.24 46.08
CA ASP A 28 -36.88 -95.51 45.37
C ASP A 28 -37.97 -94.45 45.63
N GLU A 29 -37.78 -93.55 46.61
CA GLU A 29 -38.67 -92.39 46.83
C GLU A 29 -38.24 -91.17 45.99
N ASN A 30 -37.22 -91.32 45.14
CA ASN A 30 -36.66 -90.30 44.24
C ASN A 30 -36.21 -89.02 44.96
N PRO A 31 -35.28 -89.09 45.93
CA PRO A 31 -34.64 -87.90 46.46
C PRO A 31 -33.85 -87.22 45.34
N VAL A 32 -33.68 -85.91 45.47
CA VAL A 32 -32.90 -85.10 44.52
C VAL A 32 -31.68 -84.53 45.22
N PHE A 33 -30.50 -84.61 44.61
CA PHE A 33 -29.29 -84.04 45.21
C PHE A 33 -28.53 -83.19 44.19
N PHE A 34 -28.08 -82.02 44.63
CA PHE A 34 -27.12 -81.20 43.87
C PHE A 34 -25.77 -81.17 44.59
N GLU A 35 -24.70 -81.34 43.82
CA GLU A 35 -23.35 -81.02 44.30
C GLU A 35 -23.23 -79.53 44.65
N THR A 36 -23.85 -78.66 43.86
CA THR A 36 -23.95 -77.23 44.19
C THR A 36 -24.82 -77.04 45.43
N PRO A 37 -24.43 -76.21 46.43
CA PRO A 37 -25.15 -76.06 47.70
C PRO A 37 -26.52 -75.35 47.62
N TYR A 38 -27.40 -75.70 46.69
CA TYR A 38 -28.76 -75.13 46.60
C TYR A 38 -29.59 -75.39 47.86
N ALA A 39 -29.46 -76.58 48.44
CA ALA A 39 -30.20 -76.99 49.63
C ALA A 39 -29.97 -76.09 50.86
N GLU A 40 -28.81 -75.43 50.96
CA GLU A 40 -28.54 -74.49 52.07
C GLU A 40 -29.52 -73.31 52.12
N ILE A 41 -30.02 -72.90 50.96
CA ILE A 41 -30.98 -71.81 50.79
C ILE A 41 -32.39 -72.39 50.70
N LEU A 42 -32.57 -73.40 49.85
CA LEU A 42 -33.88 -73.95 49.51
C LEU A 42 -34.51 -74.76 50.66
N LYS A 43 -33.75 -75.16 51.69
CA LYS A 43 -34.31 -75.75 52.93
C LYS A 43 -35.29 -74.85 53.68
N LYS A 44 -35.29 -73.56 53.38
CA LYS A 44 -36.29 -72.60 53.90
C LYS A 44 -37.68 -72.84 53.30
N PHE A 45 -37.78 -73.59 52.21
CA PHE A 45 -39.01 -73.87 51.47
C PHE A 45 -39.24 -75.38 51.30
N PRO A 46 -39.34 -76.14 52.41
CA PRO A 46 -39.41 -77.61 52.38
C PRO A 46 -40.68 -78.14 51.71
N GLU A 47 -41.73 -77.32 51.55
CA GLU A 47 -42.97 -77.73 50.86
C GLU A 47 -42.79 -77.79 49.33
N VAL A 48 -41.88 -76.99 48.76
CA VAL A 48 -41.63 -76.93 47.31
C VAL A 48 -40.51 -77.89 46.89
N PHE A 49 -39.50 -78.03 47.74
CA PHE A 49 -38.31 -78.85 47.52
C PHE A 49 -38.27 -80.04 48.50
N HIS A 50 -39.40 -80.70 48.72
CA HIS A 50 -39.57 -81.71 49.78
C HIS A 50 -38.65 -82.93 49.64
N GLU A 51 -38.25 -83.21 48.41
CA GLU A 51 -37.38 -84.31 47.98
C GLU A 51 -35.90 -83.91 47.86
N LEU A 52 -35.56 -82.62 48.02
CA LEU A 52 -34.18 -82.14 47.93
C LEU A 52 -33.34 -82.58 49.14
N ALA A 53 -32.28 -83.34 48.91
CA ALA A 53 -31.31 -83.78 49.90
C ALA A 53 -30.49 -82.61 50.47
N PHE A 54 -30.10 -82.72 51.75
CA PHE A 54 -29.17 -81.76 52.33
C PHE A 54 -27.82 -81.80 51.62
N HIS A 55 -27.24 -80.63 51.37
CA HIS A 55 -25.91 -80.52 50.79
C HIS A 55 -24.83 -81.10 51.74
N THR A 56 -23.83 -81.75 51.16
CA THR A 56 -22.63 -82.23 51.86
C THR A 56 -21.38 -81.86 51.06
N SER A 57 -20.33 -81.48 51.77
CA SER A 57 -18.99 -81.23 51.20
C SER A 57 -18.04 -82.43 51.38
N ASP A 58 -18.51 -83.51 52.00
CA ASP A 58 -17.75 -84.74 52.18
C ASP A 58 -17.70 -85.51 50.84
N SER A 59 -16.48 -85.65 50.29
CA SER A 59 -16.24 -86.29 48.99
C SER A 59 -16.64 -87.76 48.96
N ASP A 60 -16.51 -88.47 50.08
CA ASP A 60 -16.88 -89.89 50.16
C ASP A 60 -18.40 -90.04 50.13
N VAL A 61 -19.12 -89.10 50.76
CA VAL A 61 -20.59 -89.05 50.73
C VAL A 61 -21.10 -88.63 49.33
N GLN A 62 -20.45 -87.66 48.67
CA GLN A 62 -20.81 -87.29 47.30
C GLN A 62 -20.58 -88.45 46.32
N GLN A 63 -19.47 -89.18 46.45
CA GLN A 63 -19.21 -90.36 45.64
C GLN A 63 -20.25 -91.46 45.91
N LEU A 64 -20.64 -91.65 47.17
CA LEU A 64 -21.71 -92.58 47.53
C LEU A 64 -23.06 -92.17 46.90
N ILE A 65 -23.38 -90.88 46.86
CA ILE A 65 -24.61 -90.38 46.22
C ILE A 65 -24.61 -90.68 44.71
N LYS A 66 -23.46 -90.50 44.05
CA LYS A 66 -23.28 -90.89 42.64
C LYS A 66 -23.45 -92.40 42.43
N ASP A 67 -22.83 -93.20 43.29
CA ASP A 67 -22.91 -94.66 43.23
C ASP A 67 -24.33 -95.18 43.55
N LEU A 68 -25.15 -94.40 44.26
CA LEU A 68 -26.56 -94.66 44.51
C LEU A 68 -27.48 -94.20 43.37
N GLU A 69 -26.95 -93.52 42.34
CA GLU A 69 -27.70 -93.01 41.19
C GLU A 69 -28.86 -92.08 41.59
N ILE A 70 -28.60 -91.17 42.53
CA ILE A 70 -29.58 -90.14 42.93
C ILE A 70 -29.51 -88.99 41.92
N ASP A 71 -30.63 -88.72 41.26
CA ASP A 71 -30.73 -87.71 40.21
C ASP A 71 -30.79 -86.26 40.73
N GLU A 72 -30.50 -85.32 39.83
CA GLU A 72 -30.84 -83.91 39.97
C GLU A 72 -32.28 -83.66 39.49
N TYR A 73 -32.86 -82.48 39.79
CA TYR A 73 -34.12 -82.12 39.13
C TYR A 73 -33.91 -82.03 37.61
N GLU A 74 -34.96 -82.17 36.82
CA GLU A 74 -34.91 -81.72 35.43
C GLU A 74 -34.82 -80.17 35.39
N PRO A 75 -33.94 -79.55 34.57
CA PRO A 75 -33.69 -78.11 34.63
C PRO A 75 -34.96 -77.23 34.57
N LYS A 76 -35.95 -77.61 33.76
CA LYS A 76 -37.23 -76.88 33.67
C LYS A 76 -38.08 -77.00 34.93
N ASP A 77 -38.16 -78.20 35.51
CA ASP A 77 -38.90 -78.42 36.76
C ASP A 77 -38.22 -77.66 37.92
N PHE A 78 -36.89 -77.63 37.94
CA PHE A 78 -36.15 -76.85 38.93
C PHE A 78 -36.42 -75.35 38.80
N ILE A 79 -36.45 -74.82 37.57
CA ILE A 79 -36.80 -73.42 37.30
C ILE A 79 -38.22 -73.11 37.78
N ASP A 80 -39.19 -73.98 37.48
CA ASP A 80 -40.59 -73.80 37.91
C ASP A 80 -40.70 -73.79 39.44
N LYS A 81 -39.98 -74.69 40.13
CA LYS A 81 -39.88 -74.70 41.61
C LYS A 81 -39.20 -73.43 42.16
N LEU A 82 -38.11 -72.97 41.54
CA LEU A 82 -37.44 -71.72 41.94
C LEU A 82 -38.34 -70.49 41.75
N ASN A 83 -39.13 -70.44 40.67
CA ASN A 83 -40.07 -69.37 40.42
C ASN A 83 -41.20 -69.31 41.45
N GLN A 84 -41.68 -70.46 41.96
CA GLN A 84 -42.70 -70.52 43.02
C GLN A 84 -42.25 -69.85 44.32
N VAL A 85 -40.96 -70.00 44.68
CA VAL A 85 -40.41 -69.42 45.91
C VAL A 85 -39.78 -68.06 45.71
N SER A 86 -39.57 -67.62 44.45
CA SER A 86 -38.79 -66.42 44.14
C SER A 86 -39.26 -65.21 44.93
N ALA A 87 -40.56 -64.91 44.98
CA ALA A 87 -41.12 -63.75 45.69
C ALA A 87 -40.84 -63.75 47.22
N LEU A 88 -40.57 -64.92 47.81
CA LEU A 88 -40.32 -65.10 49.24
C LEU A 88 -38.84 -64.97 49.64
N LEU A 89 -37.93 -64.91 48.66
CA LEU A 89 -36.49 -64.82 48.91
C LEU A 89 -36.09 -63.40 49.37
N ASN A 90 -35.29 -63.32 50.42
CA ASN A 90 -34.58 -62.09 50.77
C ASN A 90 -33.42 -61.83 49.79
N ILE A 91 -32.91 -60.60 49.79
CA ILE A 91 -31.92 -60.14 48.81
C ILE A 91 -30.59 -60.90 48.84
N ASN A 92 -30.17 -61.43 49.99
CA ASN A 92 -28.93 -62.21 50.11
C ASN A 92 -29.09 -63.61 49.55
N ASP A 93 -30.21 -64.28 49.87
CA ASP A 93 -30.55 -65.60 49.33
C ASP A 93 -30.71 -65.54 47.80
N ARG A 94 -31.31 -64.45 47.27
CA ARG A 94 -31.39 -64.20 45.83
C ARG A 94 -30.02 -64.13 45.20
N ALA A 95 -29.12 -63.31 45.75
CA ALA A 95 -27.78 -63.14 45.20
C ALA A 95 -27.00 -64.46 45.17
N ASP A 96 -27.10 -65.27 46.23
CA ASP A 96 -26.43 -66.57 46.28
C ASP A 96 -27.03 -67.57 45.27
N LEU A 97 -28.35 -67.61 45.12
CA LEU A 97 -29.01 -68.46 44.12
C LEU A 97 -28.64 -68.03 42.69
N ILE A 98 -28.63 -66.73 42.40
CA ILE A 98 -28.23 -66.18 41.09
C ILE A 98 -26.81 -66.63 40.72
N LEU A 99 -25.85 -66.51 41.65
CA LEU A 99 -24.47 -66.89 41.39
C LEU A 99 -24.29 -68.41 41.26
N LYS A 100 -25.04 -69.22 42.03
CA LYS A 100 -25.05 -70.68 41.90
C LYS A 100 -25.61 -71.11 40.54
N VAL A 101 -26.76 -70.56 40.15
CA VAL A 101 -27.38 -70.82 38.83
C VAL A 101 -26.46 -70.39 37.68
N ALA A 102 -25.81 -69.23 37.80
CA ALA A 102 -24.85 -68.77 36.80
C ALA A 102 -23.62 -69.68 36.68
N LYS A 103 -23.12 -70.20 37.82
CA LYS A 103 -21.99 -71.14 37.85
C LYS A 103 -22.34 -72.47 37.16
N ASP A 104 -23.53 -72.99 37.41
CA ASP A 104 -23.99 -74.28 36.87
C ASP A 104 -24.59 -74.16 35.46
N ASN A 105 -24.49 -72.98 34.83
CA ASN A 105 -25.13 -72.74 33.55
C ASN A 105 -24.60 -73.64 32.43
N ILE A 106 -23.29 -73.88 32.38
CA ILE A 106 -22.66 -74.67 31.31
C ILE A 106 -22.97 -76.16 31.47
N ASP A 107 -23.02 -76.66 32.70
CA ASP A 107 -23.10 -78.09 32.98
C ASP A 107 -24.54 -78.59 33.19
N TYR A 108 -25.46 -77.73 33.64
CA TYR A 108 -26.83 -78.10 34.00
C TYR A 108 -27.91 -77.29 33.28
N PHE A 109 -27.75 -75.96 33.16
CA PHE A 109 -28.76 -75.11 32.48
C PHE A 109 -28.49 -74.85 30.99
N GLU A 110 -27.51 -75.52 30.36
CA GLU A 110 -27.15 -75.33 28.93
C GLU A 110 -28.36 -75.33 27.97
N PRO A 111 -29.40 -76.19 28.11
CA PRO A 111 -30.53 -76.20 27.18
C PRO A 111 -31.54 -75.06 27.39
N ILE A 112 -31.36 -74.21 28.40
CA ILE A 112 -32.31 -73.15 28.78
C ILE A 112 -31.89 -71.81 28.17
N THR A 113 -32.83 -71.13 27.54
CA THR A 113 -32.57 -69.78 27.00
C THR A 113 -32.66 -68.73 28.11
N SER A 114 -31.96 -67.60 27.94
CA SER A 114 -31.92 -66.53 28.95
C SER A 114 -33.30 -65.95 29.33
N ARG A 115 -34.29 -66.07 28.45
CA ARG A 115 -35.69 -65.67 28.71
C ARG A 115 -36.49 -66.67 29.52
N GLU A 116 -36.00 -67.89 29.65
CA GLU A 116 -36.63 -69.01 30.36
C GLU A 116 -35.91 -69.34 31.67
N MET A 117 -34.80 -68.68 31.97
CA MET A 117 -34.09 -68.76 33.25
C MET A 117 -34.97 -68.35 34.44
N PRO A 118 -34.65 -68.76 35.69
CA PRO A 118 -35.50 -68.46 36.82
C PRO A 118 -35.54 -66.95 37.12
N SER A 119 -36.73 -66.44 37.43
CA SER A 119 -37.01 -65.02 37.70
C SER A 119 -36.54 -64.65 39.11
N LEU A 120 -35.22 -64.57 39.31
CA LEU A 120 -34.60 -64.36 40.62
C LEU A 120 -34.29 -62.88 40.94
N PHE A 121 -34.20 -62.04 39.92
CA PHE A 121 -33.86 -60.62 40.04
C PHE A 121 -35.06 -59.80 40.52
N VAL A 122 -34.78 -58.66 41.16
CA VAL A 122 -35.80 -57.71 41.61
C VAL A 122 -35.47 -56.29 41.16
N ASP A 123 -36.50 -55.47 40.97
CA ASP A 123 -36.38 -54.03 40.72
C ASP A 123 -36.13 -53.25 42.03
N GLU A 124 -35.96 -51.93 41.95
CA GLU A 124 -35.76 -51.07 43.14
C GLU A 124 -36.95 -51.04 44.11
N GLY A 125 -38.15 -51.39 43.64
CA GLY A 125 -39.32 -51.56 44.50
C GLY A 125 -39.36 -52.91 45.22
N GLY A 126 -38.42 -53.81 44.92
CA GLY A 126 -38.39 -55.18 45.45
C GLY A 126 -39.31 -56.15 44.69
N ASN A 127 -39.89 -55.75 43.55
CA ASN A 127 -40.75 -56.62 42.75
C ASN A 127 -39.88 -57.57 41.91
N VAL A 128 -40.30 -58.82 41.77
CA VAL A 128 -39.62 -59.82 40.94
C VAL A 128 -39.68 -59.43 39.47
N ILE A 129 -38.53 -59.46 38.80
CA ILE A 129 -38.39 -59.23 37.37
C ILE A 129 -38.57 -60.58 36.64
N ASP A 130 -39.62 -60.65 35.81
CA ASP A 130 -39.85 -61.81 34.92
C ASP A 130 -38.66 -61.98 33.96
N SER A 131 -38.16 -63.20 33.82
CA SER A 131 -37.01 -63.56 32.96
C SER A 131 -37.17 -63.16 31.48
N LYS A 132 -38.41 -63.05 30.98
CA LYS A 132 -38.70 -62.55 29.63
C LYS A 132 -38.43 -61.05 29.51
N THR A 133 -38.44 -60.31 30.61
CA THR A 133 -38.13 -58.89 30.66
C THR A 133 -36.62 -58.70 30.65
N GLN A 134 -36.12 -57.98 29.65
CA GLN A 134 -34.71 -57.61 29.62
C GLN A 134 -34.43 -56.47 30.59
N ALA A 135 -33.73 -56.78 31.68
CA ALA A 135 -33.33 -55.82 32.69
C ALA A 135 -31.91 -55.29 32.43
N LEU A 136 -31.64 -54.07 32.89
CA LEU A 136 -30.32 -53.47 32.89
C LEU A 136 -29.75 -53.45 34.30
N MET A 137 -28.43 -53.53 34.41
CA MET A 137 -27.75 -53.15 35.64
C MET A 137 -28.00 -51.66 35.93
N PRO A 138 -28.12 -51.25 37.20
CA PRO A 138 -28.32 -49.85 37.55
C PRO A 138 -27.05 -49.04 37.22
N PRO A 139 -27.18 -47.78 36.78
CA PRO A 139 -26.03 -46.89 36.60
C PRO A 139 -25.35 -46.63 37.95
N GLU A 140 -24.02 -46.60 37.99
CA GLU A 140 -23.27 -46.40 39.25
C GLU A 140 -23.41 -44.98 39.81
N ARG A 141 -23.88 -43.99 39.02
CA ARG A 141 -23.87 -42.56 39.41
C ARG A 141 -25.15 -41.74 39.15
N SER A 142 -26.21 -42.26 38.55
CA SER A 142 -27.24 -41.38 37.96
C SER A 142 -28.69 -41.80 38.22
N ARG A 143 -29.55 -40.84 38.61
CA ARG A 143 -31.02 -40.97 38.59
C ARG A 143 -31.58 -40.21 37.39
N PHE A 144 -31.79 -40.87 36.25
CA PHE A 144 -32.39 -40.21 35.08
C PHE A 144 -33.93 -40.26 35.14
N GLN A 145 -34.59 -39.17 34.73
CA GLN A 145 -36.03 -39.18 34.48
C GLN A 145 -36.31 -39.73 33.08
N LEU A 146 -37.06 -40.81 33.00
CA LEU A 146 -37.49 -41.39 31.73
C LEU A 146 -38.79 -40.72 31.26
N PRO A 147 -38.99 -40.55 29.94
CA PRO A 147 -40.29 -40.16 29.42
C PRO A 147 -41.36 -41.17 29.87
N GLY A 148 -42.58 -40.71 30.20
CA GLY A 148 -43.64 -41.58 30.74
C GLY A 148 -44.05 -42.76 29.84
N ASN A 149 -43.68 -42.73 28.56
CA ASN A 149 -43.88 -43.78 27.56
C ASN A 149 -42.67 -44.73 27.39
N VAL A 150 -41.64 -44.61 28.23
CA VAL A 150 -40.44 -45.46 28.20
C VAL A 150 -40.27 -46.15 29.54
N THR A 151 -40.50 -47.45 29.57
CA THR A 151 -40.21 -48.28 30.74
C THR A 151 -38.85 -48.95 30.53
N ILE A 152 -37.85 -48.57 31.32
CA ILE A 152 -36.58 -49.30 31.41
C ILE A 152 -36.55 -49.98 32.78
N THR A 153 -36.44 -51.31 32.77
CA THR A 153 -36.34 -52.09 34.01
C THR A 153 -34.88 -52.18 34.43
N PHE A 154 -34.57 -51.67 35.62
CA PHE A 154 -33.27 -51.84 36.26
C PHE A 154 -33.37 -52.87 37.37
N ILE A 155 -32.34 -53.69 37.55
CA ILE A 155 -32.21 -54.49 38.77
C ILE A 155 -31.93 -53.55 39.95
N SER A 156 -32.38 -53.90 41.15
CA SER A 156 -32.12 -53.12 42.37
C SER A 156 -30.62 -52.85 42.54
N ASN A 157 -30.25 -51.61 42.83
CA ASN A 157 -28.88 -51.23 43.15
C ASN A 157 -28.36 -52.00 44.37
N GLN A 158 -29.20 -52.28 45.35
CA GLN A 158 -28.81 -53.09 46.50
C GLN A 158 -28.43 -54.52 46.08
N LEU A 159 -29.22 -55.16 45.19
CA LEU A 159 -28.92 -56.50 44.68
C LEU A 159 -27.66 -56.49 43.80
N PHE A 160 -27.50 -55.46 42.97
CA PHE A 160 -26.33 -55.27 42.12
C PHE A 160 -25.03 -55.18 42.92
N GLN A 161 -24.98 -54.37 43.99
CA GLN A 161 -23.78 -54.27 44.83
C GLN A 161 -23.44 -55.61 45.51
N ILE A 162 -24.44 -56.32 46.05
CA ILE A 162 -24.22 -57.63 46.68
C ILE A 162 -23.69 -58.65 45.66
N LEU A 163 -24.25 -58.69 44.45
CA LEU A 163 -23.77 -59.57 43.38
C LEU A 163 -22.34 -59.22 42.95
N LYS A 164 -22.00 -57.94 42.85
CA LYS A 164 -20.66 -57.44 42.52
C LYS A 164 -19.64 -57.89 43.57
N ASP A 165 -19.96 -57.70 44.85
CA ASP A 165 -19.09 -58.06 45.97
C ASP A 165 -18.90 -59.58 46.09
N LYS A 166 -19.99 -60.36 46.09
CA LYS A 166 -19.95 -61.83 46.23
C LYS A 166 -19.29 -62.54 45.05
N SER A 167 -19.40 -61.97 43.85
CA SER A 167 -18.74 -62.54 42.65
C SER A 167 -17.30 -62.06 42.46
N HIS A 168 -16.79 -61.15 43.31
CA HIS A 168 -15.51 -60.47 43.12
C HIS A 168 -15.37 -59.77 41.75
N ALA A 169 -16.48 -59.27 41.20
CA ALA A 169 -16.49 -58.53 39.95
C ALA A 169 -16.00 -57.09 40.19
N LYS A 170 -14.98 -56.65 39.45
CA LYS A 170 -14.41 -55.29 39.61
C LYS A 170 -15.31 -54.21 39.00
N THR A 171 -16.01 -54.55 37.92
CA THR A 171 -16.84 -53.63 37.13
C THR A 171 -18.20 -54.24 36.83
N GLY A 172 -19.19 -53.40 36.52
CA GLY A 172 -20.50 -53.85 36.03
C GLY A 172 -20.40 -54.78 34.82
N ARG A 173 -19.47 -54.50 33.88
CA ARG A 173 -19.16 -55.40 32.75
C ARG A 173 -18.73 -56.79 33.19
N SER A 174 -17.75 -56.88 34.10
CA SER A 174 -17.25 -58.17 34.58
C SER A 174 -18.31 -58.96 35.35
N LEU A 175 -19.31 -58.28 35.92
CA LEU A 175 -20.47 -58.94 36.51
C LEU A 175 -21.46 -59.40 35.43
N ALA A 176 -21.71 -58.58 34.40
CA ALA A 176 -22.61 -58.94 33.30
C ALA A 176 -22.12 -60.17 32.53
N GLU A 177 -20.81 -60.27 32.27
CA GLU A 177 -20.20 -61.45 31.65
C GLU A 177 -20.43 -62.73 32.49
N LYS A 178 -20.38 -62.62 33.82
CA LYS A 178 -20.65 -63.75 34.72
C LYS A 178 -22.13 -64.13 34.78
N LEU A 179 -23.03 -63.23 34.40
CA LEU A 179 -24.48 -63.39 34.47
C LEU A 179 -25.13 -63.49 33.08
N ASP A 180 -24.34 -63.72 32.03
CA ASP A 180 -24.80 -63.72 30.61
C ASP A 180 -25.84 -64.81 30.30
N CYS A 181 -25.93 -65.83 31.16
CA CYS A 181 -27.01 -66.81 31.08
C CYS A 181 -28.39 -66.22 31.37
N PHE A 182 -28.49 -65.13 32.14
CA PHE A 182 -29.74 -64.42 32.41
C PHE A 182 -29.99 -63.31 31.39
N ASN A 183 -31.25 -62.88 31.24
CA ASN A 183 -31.63 -61.79 30.34
C ASN A 183 -31.31 -60.39 30.91
N ILE A 184 -30.05 -60.18 31.30
CA ILE A 184 -29.53 -58.96 31.93
C ILE A 184 -28.38 -58.39 31.12
N GLN A 185 -28.33 -57.07 31.00
CA GLN A 185 -27.25 -56.39 30.29
C GLN A 185 -26.55 -55.35 31.18
N GLU A 186 -25.28 -55.11 30.89
CA GLU A 186 -24.52 -53.97 31.40
C GLU A 186 -25.29 -52.65 31.09
N TYR A 187 -25.29 -51.72 32.05
CA TYR A 187 -25.70 -50.34 31.76
C TYR A 187 -24.75 -49.74 30.72
N ARG A 188 -25.30 -49.30 29.59
CA ARG A 188 -24.55 -48.51 28.59
C ARG A 188 -25.36 -47.29 28.21
N PHE A 189 -24.71 -46.13 28.22
CA PHE A 189 -25.28 -44.85 27.82
C PHE A 189 -26.02 -44.94 26.47
N ASP A 190 -25.34 -45.46 25.44
CA ASP A 190 -25.90 -45.77 24.11
C ASP A 190 -27.22 -46.55 24.14
N SER A 191 -27.33 -47.55 25.01
CA SER A 191 -28.49 -48.44 25.08
C SER A 191 -29.73 -47.70 25.59
N VAL A 192 -29.56 -46.78 26.54
CA VAL A 192 -30.63 -45.96 27.10
C VAL A 192 -31.14 -44.96 26.06
N ILE A 193 -30.22 -44.22 25.43
CA ILE A 193 -30.56 -43.26 24.35
C ILE A 193 -31.32 -43.95 23.21
N ARG A 194 -30.84 -45.12 22.76
CA ARG A 194 -31.51 -45.93 21.73
C ARG A 194 -32.94 -46.31 22.13
N ARG A 195 -33.17 -46.74 23.37
CA ARG A 195 -34.50 -47.13 23.87
C ARG A 195 -35.45 -45.95 23.94
N ILE A 196 -34.99 -44.79 24.44
CA ILE A 196 -35.77 -43.55 24.53
C ILE A 196 -36.25 -43.13 23.14
N VAL A 197 -35.33 -43.02 22.18
CA VAL A 197 -35.65 -42.57 20.82
C VAL A 197 -36.49 -43.60 20.05
N ALA A 198 -36.17 -44.90 20.16
CA ALA A 198 -36.93 -45.95 19.48
C ALA A 198 -38.36 -46.11 20.02
N SER A 199 -38.55 -45.96 21.33
CA SER A 199 -39.89 -45.99 21.93
C SER A 199 -40.71 -44.80 21.47
N THR A 200 -40.16 -43.59 21.55
CA THR A 200 -40.82 -42.35 21.10
C THR A 200 -41.23 -42.45 19.62
N ASN A 201 -40.32 -42.88 18.75
CA ASN A 201 -40.61 -43.10 17.33
C ASN A 201 -41.73 -44.14 17.10
N ARG A 202 -41.75 -45.23 17.89
CA ARG A 202 -42.82 -46.25 17.82
C ARG A 202 -44.17 -45.68 18.25
N PHE A 203 -44.19 -44.84 19.28
CA PHE A 203 -45.40 -44.18 19.76
C PHE A 203 -45.95 -43.16 18.76
N ILE A 204 -45.10 -42.30 18.20
CA ILE A 204 -45.49 -41.33 17.16
C ILE A 204 -46.13 -42.04 15.96
N ARG A 205 -45.56 -43.18 15.52
CA ARG A 205 -46.13 -43.99 14.43
C ARG A 205 -47.52 -44.56 14.75
N LYS A 206 -47.81 -44.86 16.02
CA LYS A 206 -49.09 -45.43 16.46
C LYS A 206 -50.15 -44.36 16.74
N ASN A 207 -49.76 -43.18 17.23
CA ASN A 207 -50.66 -42.10 17.65
C ASN A 207 -50.17 -40.73 17.11
N PRO A 208 -50.45 -40.37 15.85
CA PRO A 208 -49.90 -39.16 15.23
C PRO A 208 -50.45 -37.82 15.78
N GLY A 209 -51.60 -37.84 16.49
CA GLY A 209 -52.29 -36.63 16.97
C GLY A 209 -51.54 -35.82 18.03
N ASN A 210 -50.72 -36.47 18.88
CA ASN A 210 -49.94 -35.81 19.96
C ASN A 210 -48.42 -35.93 19.74
N LYS A 211 -47.99 -36.01 18.48
CA LYS A 211 -46.58 -36.24 18.12
C LYS A 211 -45.61 -35.22 18.73
N GLU A 212 -46.00 -33.94 18.80
CA GLU A 212 -45.16 -32.85 19.30
C GLU A 212 -44.89 -32.98 20.81
N GLU A 213 -45.90 -33.28 21.60
CA GLU A 213 -45.77 -33.49 23.05
C GLU A 213 -44.83 -34.67 23.35
N HIS A 214 -44.92 -35.75 22.59
CA HIS A 214 -44.01 -36.88 22.71
C HIS A 214 -42.57 -36.54 22.34
N ILE A 215 -42.35 -35.68 21.33
CA ILE A 215 -41.02 -35.19 20.96
C ILE A 215 -40.47 -34.30 22.07
N LYS A 216 -41.23 -33.33 22.58
CA LYS A 216 -40.81 -32.46 23.70
C LYS A 216 -40.38 -33.28 24.92
N ASN A 217 -41.17 -34.29 25.30
CA ASN A 217 -40.85 -35.18 26.42
C ASN A 217 -39.56 -36.00 26.19
N MET A 218 -39.36 -36.49 24.96
CA MET A 218 -38.12 -37.18 24.57
C MET A 218 -36.93 -36.22 24.65
N LEU A 219 -37.02 -35.05 24.03
CA LEU A 219 -35.96 -34.04 24.02
C LEU A 219 -35.59 -33.59 25.44
N ARG A 220 -36.60 -33.36 26.30
CA ARG A 220 -36.36 -33.02 27.70
C ARG A 220 -35.56 -34.11 28.43
N SER A 221 -35.88 -35.38 28.18
CA SER A 221 -35.17 -36.50 28.81
C SER A 221 -33.74 -36.63 28.30
N LEU A 222 -33.52 -36.45 27.00
CA LEU A 222 -32.17 -36.43 26.42
C LEU A 222 -31.34 -35.24 26.91
N PHE A 223 -31.95 -34.07 27.05
CA PHE A 223 -31.32 -32.85 27.57
C PHE A 223 -30.89 -33.00 29.04
N LEU A 224 -31.72 -33.65 29.87
CA LEU A 224 -31.34 -33.97 31.25
C LEU A 224 -30.19 -34.98 31.30
N ILE A 225 -30.21 -36.00 30.44
CA ILE A 225 -29.10 -36.98 30.35
C ILE A 225 -27.78 -36.29 30.03
N LEU A 226 -27.75 -35.35 29.07
CA LEU A 226 -26.55 -34.59 28.73
C LEU A 226 -26.07 -33.70 29.89
N ASN A 227 -26.99 -33.08 30.65
CA ASN A 227 -26.64 -32.17 31.74
C ASN A 227 -26.21 -32.88 33.04
N ASP A 228 -26.74 -34.08 33.32
CA ASP A 228 -26.44 -34.84 34.54
C ASP A 228 -25.20 -35.76 34.39
N ASP A 229 -24.78 -36.06 33.17
CA ASP A 229 -23.60 -36.90 32.91
C ASP A 229 -22.34 -36.04 32.76
N THR A 230 -21.43 -36.13 33.74
CA THR A 230 -20.17 -35.38 33.74
C THR A 230 -19.10 -35.95 32.81
N GLU A 231 -19.31 -37.16 32.26
CA GLU A 231 -18.45 -37.75 31.23
C GLU A 231 -19.17 -37.64 29.88
N SER A 232 -18.88 -36.58 29.12
CA SER A 232 -19.54 -36.28 27.84
C SER A 232 -19.25 -37.36 26.78
N GLU A 233 -20.05 -38.43 26.74
CA GLU A 233 -20.01 -39.41 25.67
C GLU A 233 -20.64 -38.84 24.37
N LYS A 234 -20.10 -39.24 23.21
CA LYS A 234 -20.65 -38.83 21.91
C LYS A 234 -22.04 -39.43 21.71
N PHE A 235 -22.96 -38.65 21.13
CA PHE A 235 -24.29 -39.18 20.81
C PHE A 235 -24.20 -40.38 19.85
N PRO A 236 -25.00 -41.44 20.04
CA PRO A 236 -24.86 -42.66 19.26
C PRO A 236 -25.12 -42.45 17.76
N ALA A 237 -24.12 -42.72 16.92
CA ALA A 237 -24.15 -42.43 15.48
C ALA A 237 -25.30 -43.10 14.70
N ASN A 238 -25.86 -44.21 15.18
CA ASN A 238 -26.96 -44.95 14.54
C ASN A 238 -28.35 -44.59 15.10
N VAL A 239 -28.46 -43.57 15.95
CA VAL A 239 -29.73 -43.09 16.50
C VAL A 239 -30.19 -41.86 15.73
N ASN A 240 -31.45 -41.86 15.31
CA ASN A 240 -32.07 -40.78 14.55
C ASN A 240 -33.12 -40.09 15.41
N VAL A 241 -32.83 -38.87 15.82
CA VAL A 241 -33.71 -38.06 16.66
C VAL A 241 -34.62 -37.24 15.75
N PRO A 242 -35.95 -37.43 15.78
CA PRO A 242 -36.86 -36.54 15.07
C PRO A 242 -36.92 -35.18 15.79
N LEU A 243 -36.77 -34.10 15.03
CA LEU A 243 -36.92 -32.72 15.48
C LEU A 243 -37.97 -31.98 14.65
N ILE A 244 -38.54 -30.94 15.26
CA ILE A 244 -39.49 -30.04 14.62
C ILE A 244 -38.69 -28.95 13.90
N THR A 245 -39.00 -28.70 12.63
CA THR A 245 -38.40 -27.62 11.84
C THR A 245 -39.16 -26.31 12.02
N THR A 246 -38.58 -25.20 11.58
CA THR A 246 -39.26 -23.88 11.54
C THR A 246 -40.54 -23.86 10.68
N LYS A 247 -40.72 -24.88 9.82
CA LYS A 247 -41.94 -25.08 9.01
C LYS A 247 -42.94 -26.05 9.66
N ALA A 248 -42.73 -26.41 10.93
CA ALA A 248 -43.51 -27.41 11.67
C ALA A 248 -43.49 -28.81 11.05
N GLU A 249 -42.46 -29.15 10.29
CA GLU A 249 -42.24 -30.49 9.73
C GLU A 249 -41.38 -31.33 10.67
N LEU A 250 -41.45 -32.66 10.54
CA LEU A 250 -40.58 -33.58 11.28
C LEU A 250 -39.46 -34.08 10.38
N LYS A 251 -38.22 -33.76 10.75
CA LYS A 251 -37.01 -34.24 10.08
C LYS A 251 -36.03 -34.81 11.10
N ASN A 252 -35.06 -35.57 10.62
CA ASN A 252 -34.00 -36.11 11.46
C ASN A 252 -33.04 -34.97 11.86
N ALA A 253 -32.59 -34.93 13.11
CA ALA A 253 -31.60 -33.95 13.58
C ALA A 253 -30.38 -33.85 12.67
N LYS A 254 -29.89 -34.98 12.13
CA LYS A 254 -28.72 -35.05 11.23
C LYS A 254 -28.94 -34.47 9.83
N GLU A 255 -30.17 -34.10 9.51
CA GLU A 255 -30.57 -33.47 8.25
C GLU A 255 -30.91 -31.99 8.48
N LEU A 256 -30.71 -31.48 9.71
CA LEU A 256 -31.08 -30.14 10.11
C LEU A 256 -29.87 -29.28 10.47
N TYR A 257 -30.09 -27.98 10.36
CA TYR A 257 -29.15 -26.93 10.69
C TYR A 257 -29.70 -26.01 11.78
N LEU A 258 -28.79 -25.41 12.54
CA LEU A 258 -29.14 -24.28 13.40
C LEU A 258 -29.53 -23.08 12.51
N GLY A 259 -30.74 -22.55 12.71
CA GLY A 259 -31.24 -21.36 11.99
C GLY A 259 -30.94 -20.05 12.72
N SER A 260 -31.42 -18.94 12.16
CA SER A 260 -31.28 -17.60 12.75
C SER A 260 -31.94 -17.41 14.13
N GLU A 261 -32.79 -18.37 14.54
CA GLU A 261 -33.36 -18.48 15.89
C GLU A 261 -32.32 -18.78 16.98
N TYR A 262 -31.11 -19.20 16.60
CA TYR A 262 -29.98 -19.45 17.52
C TYR A 262 -28.80 -18.58 17.11
N LEU A 263 -28.09 -17.98 18.07
CA LEU A 263 -26.93 -17.12 17.75
C LEU A 263 -25.88 -17.85 16.89
N ALA A 264 -25.64 -19.14 17.18
CA ALA A 264 -24.69 -19.98 16.44
C ALA A 264 -25.13 -20.32 15.01
N GLY A 265 -26.44 -20.25 14.70
CA GLY A 265 -27.03 -20.64 13.42
C GLY A 265 -27.18 -19.53 12.38
N LYS A 266 -26.96 -18.26 12.77
CA LYS A 266 -27.09 -17.10 11.86
C LYS A 266 -26.31 -17.23 10.56
N VAL A 267 -25.09 -17.78 10.61
CA VAL A 267 -24.23 -17.97 9.44
C VAL A 267 -24.83 -19.03 8.51
N MET A 268 -25.24 -20.17 9.05
CA MET A 268 -25.81 -21.25 8.25
C MET A 268 -27.15 -20.85 7.61
N ASP A 269 -27.98 -20.10 8.35
CA ASP A 269 -29.19 -19.48 7.81
C ASP A 269 -28.89 -18.58 6.61
N ALA A 270 -27.94 -17.64 6.75
CA ALA A 270 -27.57 -16.73 5.68
C ALA A 270 -27.03 -17.44 4.41
N LEU A 271 -26.34 -18.57 4.57
CA LEU A 271 -25.84 -19.37 3.43
C LEU A 271 -26.93 -20.19 2.77
N TYR A 272 -27.83 -20.79 3.55
CA TYR A 272 -28.62 -21.94 3.12
C TYR A 272 -30.12 -21.62 2.94
N SER A 273 -30.64 -20.54 3.53
CA SER A 273 -32.05 -20.16 3.42
C SER A 273 -32.51 -19.90 1.98
N SER A 274 -31.59 -19.50 1.08
CA SER A 274 -31.86 -19.34 -0.36
C SER A 274 -31.80 -20.66 -1.17
N ILE A 275 -31.30 -21.73 -0.54
CA ILE A 275 -31.14 -23.06 -1.13
C ILE A 275 -32.31 -23.94 -0.70
N ASP A 276 -32.52 -24.09 0.61
CA ASP A 276 -33.61 -24.83 1.24
C ASP A 276 -33.91 -24.23 2.63
N ASP A 277 -35.08 -23.63 2.82
CA ASP A 277 -35.51 -23.02 4.09
C ASP A 277 -36.26 -24.00 5.01
N THR A 278 -36.38 -25.28 4.61
CA THR A 278 -37.09 -26.33 5.35
C THR A 278 -36.17 -27.18 6.23
N VAL A 279 -34.87 -26.90 6.23
CA VAL A 279 -33.82 -27.66 6.94
C VAL A 279 -33.36 -27.00 8.24
N PHE A 280 -34.03 -25.95 8.70
CA PHE A 280 -33.70 -25.30 9.97
C PHE A 280 -34.54 -25.84 11.13
N VAL A 281 -33.88 -26.11 12.25
CA VAL A 281 -34.54 -26.53 13.48
C VAL A 281 -35.37 -25.39 14.09
N ALA A 282 -36.53 -25.73 14.66
CA ALA A 282 -37.38 -24.77 15.35
C ALA A 282 -36.69 -24.11 16.55
N LYS A 283 -37.19 -22.95 16.98
CA LYS A 283 -36.70 -22.22 18.16
C LYS A 283 -36.93 -23.01 19.45
N LYS A 284 -36.14 -22.71 20.49
CA LYS A 284 -36.10 -23.48 21.74
C LYS A 284 -37.48 -23.67 22.40
N ASP A 285 -38.34 -22.66 22.33
CA ASP A 285 -39.69 -22.70 22.91
C ASP A 285 -40.59 -23.75 22.22
N GLU A 286 -40.48 -23.85 20.89
CA GLU A 286 -41.24 -24.83 20.11
C GLU A 286 -40.74 -26.26 20.34
N LEU A 287 -39.51 -26.41 20.84
CA LEU A 287 -38.91 -27.68 21.24
C LEU A 287 -39.14 -28.05 22.72
N GLY A 288 -39.76 -27.16 23.51
CA GLY A 288 -40.05 -27.39 24.93
C GLY A 288 -38.92 -27.01 25.89
N PHE A 289 -38.11 -26.01 25.51
CA PHE A 289 -36.99 -25.47 26.29
C PHE A 289 -37.19 -23.99 26.65
N GLU A 290 -38.43 -23.58 26.95
CA GLU A 290 -38.81 -22.18 27.17
C GLU A 290 -37.99 -21.53 28.30
N GLN A 291 -37.72 -22.28 29.37
CA GLN A 291 -37.02 -21.79 30.57
C GLN A 291 -35.52 -22.09 30.58
N ASP A 292 -34.99 -22.77 29.57
CA ASP A 292 -33.59 -23.19 29.54
C ASP A 292 -32.69 -22.17 28.83
N ASP A 293 -31.40 -22.18 29.19
CA ASP A 293 -30.38 -21.31 28.61
C ASP A 293 -30.11 -21.67 27.13
N GLU A 294 -30.08 -20.66 26.25
CA GLU A 294 -29.92 -20.87 24.80
C GLU A 294 -28.59 -21.53 24.44
N VAL A 295 -27.50 -21.22 25.16
CA VAL A 295 -26.18 -21.82 24.88
C VAL A 295 -26.22 -23.31 25.16
N LYS A 296 -26.79 -23.72 26.31
CA LYS A 296 -26.95 -25.14 26.64
C LYS A 296 -27.87 -25.88 25.68
N VAL A 297 -28.97 -25.24 25.23
CA VAL A 297 -29.85 -25.83 24.22
C VAL A 297 -29.13 -25.98 22.88
N THR A 298 -28.31 -24.99 22.49
CA THR A 298 -27.49 -25.05 21.27
C THR A 298 -26.51 -26.21 21.32
N GLU A 299 -25.76 -26.35 22.43
CA GLU A 299 -24.84 -27.47 22.66
C GLU A 299 -25.56 -28.82 22.60
N PHE A 300 -26.77 -28.91 23.16
CA PHE A 300 -27.60 -30.12 23.09
C PHE A 300 -28.05 -30.43 21.66
N LEU A 301 -28.47 -29.43 20.89
CA LEU A 301 -28.89 -29.60 19.50
C LEU A 301 -27.73 -30.09 18.62
N GLU A 302 -26.55 -29.50 18.80
CA GLU A 302 -25.32 -29.98 18.16
C GLU A 302 -25.00 -31.41 18.58
N TRP A 303 -25.12 -31.74 19.87
CA TRP A 303 -24.88 -33.08 20.39
C TRP A 303 -25.80 -34.15 19.78
N VAL A 304 -27.10 -33.88 19.62
CA VAL A 304 -28.03 -34.83 18.97
C VAL A 304 -27.86 -34.90 17.44
N GLY A 305 -27.09 -34.00 16.84
CA GLY A 305 -26.65 -34.06 15.46
C GLY A 305 -27.12 -32.93 14.54
N VAL A 306 -27.66 -31.82 15.08
CA VAL A 306 -27.96 -30.61 14.29
C VAL A 306 -26.66 -29.91 13.95
N GLU A 307 -26.41 -29.63 12.67
CA GLU A 307 -25.13 -29.06 12.23
C GLU A 307 -25.14 -27.53 12.31
N ARG A 308 -24.04 -26.95 12.79
CA ARG A 308 -23.84 -25.49 12.86
C ARG A 308 -23.36 -24.88 11.55
N PHE A 309 -22.64 -25.64 10.74
CA PHE A 309 -22.05 -25.22 9.47
C PHE A 309 -22.36 -26.25 8.39
N PRO A 310 -22.14 -25.95 7.10
CA PRO A 310 -22.30 -26.93 6.03
C PRO A 310 -21.53 -28.22 6.35
N PRO A 311 -22.16 -29.41 6.17
CA PRO A 311 -21.56 -30.66 6.57
C PRO A 311 -20.42 -31.05 5.63
N ILE A 312 -19.27 -31.38 6.21
CA ILE A 312 -18.09 -31.84 5.49
C ILE A 312 -18.02 -33.36 5.59
N LYS A 313 -18.10 -34.05 4.46
CA LYS A 313 -18.07 -35.52 4.40
C LYS A 313 -16.89 -36.00 3.57
N LEU A 314 -16.21 -37.03 4.05
CA LEU A 314 -15.14 -37.70 3.33
C LEU A 314 -15.72 -38.54 2.18
N GLN A 315 -15.40 -38.19 0.94
CA GLN A 315 -15.98 -38.82 -0.26
C GLN A 315 -14.95 -38.93 -1.40
N GLU A 316 -15.12 -39.92 -2.27
CA GLU A 316 -14.32 -40.02 -3.50
C GLU A 316 -14.78 -39.00 -4.55
N THR A 317 -13.83 -38.31 -5.18
CA THR A 317 -14.08 -37.43 -6.32
C THR A 317 -13.59 -38.05 -7.63
N LYS A 318 -14.33 -37.78 -8.70
CA LYS A 318 -14.00 -38.18 -10.09
C LYS A 318 -13.58 -36.99 -10.95
N GLU A 319 -13.38 -35.81 -10.36
CA GLU A 319 -13.02 -34.61 -11.11
C GLU A 319 -11.55 -34.65 -11.57
N GLU A 320 -11.34 -34.94 -12.85
CA GLU A 320 -10.00 -35.06 -13.44
C GLU A 320 -9.19 -33.76 -13.37
N GLU A 321 -9.86 -32.60 -13.49
CA GLU A 321 -9.21 -31.29 -13.35
C GLU A 321 -8.59 -31.08 -11.97
N PHE A 322 -9.30 -31.51 -10.92
CA PHE A 322 -8.78 -31.46 -9.56
C PHE A 322 -7.62 -32.45 -9.36
N SER A 323 -7.73 -33.65 -9.94
CA SER A 323 -6.64 -34.63 -9.94
C SER A 323 -5.36 -34.05 -10.57
N ASP A 324 -5.48 -33.39 -11.73
CA ASP A 324 -4.35 -32.75 -12.39
C ASP A 324 -3.78 -31.58 -11.57
N TYR A 325 -4.67 -30.76 -11.00
CA TYR A 325 -4.32 -29.64 -10.12
C TYR A 325 -3.46 -30.08 -8.93
N VAL A 326 -3.87 -31.15 -8.24
CA VAL A 326 -3.10 -31.70 -7.11
C VAL A 326 -1.72 -32.16 -7.59
N LEU A 327 -1.64 -32.93 -8.67
CA LEU A 327 -0.36 -33.46 -9.19
C LEU A 327 0.61 -32.37 -9.62
N ARG A 328 0.14 -31.24 -10.16
CA ARG A 328 0.99 -30.10 -10.54
C ARG A 328 1.53 -29.34 -9.33
N LYS A 329 0.81 -29.34 -8.21
CA LYS A 329 1.16 -28.59 -6.99
C LYS A 329 2.04 -29.36 -6.02
N ILE A 330 2.27 -30.66 -6.26
CA ILE A 330 3.23 -31.45 -5.48
C ILE A 330 4.63 -30.87 -5.64
N ASN A 331 5.36 -30.77 -4.53
CA ASN A 331 6.77 -30.40 -4.54
C ASN A 331 7.60 -31.59 -5.04
N TYR A 332 8.18 -31.42 -6.24
CA TYR A 332 9.08 -32.39 -6.83
C TYR A 332 10.56 -32.07 -6.52
N PRO A 333 11.44 -33.07 -6.38
CA PRO A 333 11.16 -34.50 -6.50
C PRO A 333 10.35 -35.03 -5.30
N TYR A 334 9.38 -35.91 -5.57
CA TYR A 334 8.48 -36.48 -4.58
C TYR A 334 8.78 -37.97 -4.38
N THR A 335 8.91 -38.40 -3.13
CA THR A 335 9.10 -39.81 -2.77
C THR A 335 7.77 -40.39 -2.30
N THR A 336 7.35 -41.50 -2.93
CA THR A 336 6.12 -42.19 -2.56
C THR A 336 6.25 -42.94 -1.23
N ASP A 337 5.13 -43.39 -0.68
CA ASP A 337 5.04 -44.29 0.48
C ASP A 337 5.81 -45.62 0.32
N HIS A 338 6.15 -45.99 -0.91
CA HIS A 338 6.97 -47.16 -1.24
C HIS A 338 8.39 -46.81 -1.71
N THR A 339 8.89 -45.62 -1.37
CA THR A 339 10.25 -45.13 -1.65
C THR A 339 10.58 -44.87 -3.12
N ASP A 340 9.58 -44.87 -4.01
CA ASP A 340 9.81 -44.53 -5.42
C ASP A 340 9.98 -43.03 -5.61
N LEU A 341 11.03 -42.63 -6.32
CA LEU A 341 11.31 -41.23 -6.61
C LEU A 341 10.62 -40.77 -7.90
N ILE A 342 9.73 -39.78 -7.77
CA ILE A 342 9.16 -39.05 -8.91
C ILE A 342 9.88 -37.72 -9.09
N LYS A 343 10.57 -37.55 -10.22
CA LYS A 343 11.39 -36.37 -10.49
C LYS A 343 10.61 -35.11 -10.86
N SER A 344 9.45 -35.24 -11.50
CA SER A 344 8.64 -34.11 -11.98
C SER A 344 7.20 -34.54 -12.28
N TYR A 345 6.30 -33.57 -12.47
CA TYR A 345 4.93 -33.80 -12.96
C TYR A 345 4.91 -34.55 -14.30
N GLU A 346 5.79 -34.21 -15.25
CA GLU A 346 5.85 -34.94 -16.53
C GLU A 346 6.32 -36.40 -16.36
N HIS A 347 7.28 -36.64 -15.46
CA HIS A 347 7.67 -38.01 -15.11
C HIS A 347 6.51 -38.79 -14.47
N PHE A 348 5.63 -38.10 -13.73
CA PHE A 348 4.39 -38.67 -13.21
C PHE A 348 3.44 -39.06 -14.37
N LYS A 349 3.18 -38.13 -15.28
CA LYS A 349 2.24 -38.30 -16.41
C LYS A 349 2.65 -39.43 -17.36
N GLN A 350 3.94 -39.55 -17.67
CA GLN A 350 4.48 -40.61 -18.53
C GLN A 350 4.35 -42.01 -17.93
N ARG A 351 4.29 -42.11 -16.60
CA ARG A 351 4.20 -43.38 -15.87
C ARG A 351 2.80 -43.67 -15.34
N LYS A 352 1.82 -42.80 -15.65
CA LYS A 352 0.42 -43.01 -15.26
C LYS A 352 -0.09 -44.31 -15.89
N SER A 353 -0.69 -45.15 -15.07
CA SER A 353 -1.35 -46.37 -15.52
C SER A 353 -2.68 -46.08 -16.22
N TYR A 354 -3.27 -47.11 -16.85
CA TYR A 354 -4.63 -47.05 -17.41
C TYR A 354 -5.71 -47.07 -16.32
N MET A 355 -5.38 -47.48 -15.09
CA MET A 355 -6.31 -47.46 -13.98
C MET A 355 -6.55 -46.02 -13.51
N SER A 356 -7.82 -45.66 -13.34
CA SER A 356 -8.19 -44.32 -12.86
C SER A 356 -7.70 -44.12 -11.42
N PRO A 357 -7.05 -42.98 -11.12
CA PRO A 357 -6.72 -42.62 -9.75
C PRO A 357 -7.96 -42.56 -8.87
N ARG A 358 -7.80 -42.84 -7.56
CA ARG A 358 -8.87 -42.69 -6.57
C ARG A 358 -8.47 -41.62 -5.57
N ILE A 359 -9.26 -40.56 -5.50
CA ILE A 359 -8.99 -39.42 -4.63
C ILE A 359 -10.17 -39.29 -3.67
N THR A 360 -9.89 -39.48 -2.39
CA THR A 360 -10.84 -39.30 -1.29
C THR A 360 -10.53 -37.97 -0.61
N ILE A 361 -11.53 -37.11 -0.51
CA ILE A 361 -11.42 -35.70 -0.08
C ILE A 361 -12.56 -35.29 0.85
N ASN A 362 -12.39 -34.17 1.54
CA ASN A 362 -13.45 -33.51 2.27
C ASN A 362 -14.34 -32.70 1.32
N LYS A 363 -15.62 -33.08 1.21
CA LYS A 363 -16.58 -32.47 0.30
C LYS A 363 -17.81 -31.95 1.03
N ILE A 364 -18.30 -30.80 0.59
CA ILE A 364 -19.62 -30.25 0.93
C ILE A 364 -20.50 -30.47 -0.30
N ALA A 365 -21.63 -31.17 -0.13
CA ALA A 365 -22.45 -31.61 -1.27
C ALA A 365 -23.06 -30.42 -2.04
N GLU A 366 -23.48 -29.38 -1.35
CA GLU A 366 -24.17 -28.21 -1.88
C GLU A 366 -23.26 -26.99 -2.07
N ILE A 367 -21.93 -27.19 -2.10
CA ILE A 367 -20.95 -26.10 -2.22
C ILE A 367 -21.23 -25.20 -3.44
N ASP A 368 -21.55 -25.80 -4.59
CA ASP A 368 -21.81 -25.05 -5.82
C ASP A 368 -23.07 -24.17 -5.67
N ALA A 369 -24.12 -24.67 -5.01
CA ALA A 369 -25.33 -23.91 -4.73
C ALA A 369 -25.11 -22.77 -3.73
N ILE A 370 -24.26 -22.99 -2.71
CA ILE A 370 -23.86 -21.94 -1.76
C ILE A 370 -23.12 -20.81 -2.50
N LEU A 371 -22.11 -21.15 -3.31
CA LEU A 371 -21.32 -20.18 -4.04
C LEU A 371 -22.16 -19.37 -5.06
N GLU A 372 -23.14 -20.02 -5.68
CA GLU A 372 -24.06 -19.38 -6.63
C GLU A 372 -25.08 -18.46 -5.94
N LYS A 373 -25.76 -18.92 -4.89
CA LYS A 373 -26.94 -18.24 -4.33
C LYS A 373 -26.67 -17.36 -3.11
N ALA A 374 -25.72 -17.73 -2.24
CA ALA A 374 -25.45 -16.95 -1.02
C ALA A 374 -24.81 -15.59 -1.34
N ARG A 375 -24.95 -14.62 -0.42
CA ARG A 375 -24.32 -13.31 -0.57
C ARG A 375 -22.80 -13.45 -0.40
N PHE A 376 -22.07 -12.57 -1.07
CA PHE A 376 -20.61 -12.55 -1.02
C PHE A 376 -20.07 -12.36 0.40
N GLU A 377 -20.69 -11.47 1.17
CA GLU A 377 -20.34 -11.18 2.56
C GLU A 377 -20.56 -12.40 3.48
N ASP A 378 -21.68 -13.11 3.30
CA ASP A 378 -22.02 -14.27 4.14
C ASP A 378 -21.10 -15.47 3.87
N ILE A 379 -20.66 -15.66 2.61
CA ILE A 379 -19.64 -16.66 2.27
C ILE A 379 -18.34 -16.33 2.99
N LEU A 380 -17.86 -15.07 2.93
CA LEU A 380 -16.63 -14.67 3.60
C LEU A 380 -16.69 -14.86 5.13
N VAL A 381 -17.83 -14.55 5.74
CA VAL A 381 -18.07 -14.80 7.18
C VAL A 381 -17.96 -16.28 7.49
N TRP A 382 -18.57 -17.14 6.68
CA TRP A 382 -18.48 -18.59 6.86
C TRP A 382 -17.04 -19.12 6.73
N LEU A 383 -16.32 -18.71 5.68
CA LEU A 383 -14.93 -19.12 5.47
C LEU A 383 -14.01 -18.71 6.63
N HIS A 384 -14.32 -17.59 7.30
CA HIS A 384 -13.57 -17.12 8.46
C HIS A 384 -13.90 -17.93 9.73
N LEU A 385 -15.19 -18.18 9.99
CA LEU A 385 -15.67 -18.75 11.25
C LEU A 385 -15.67 -20.28 11.33
N ASP A 386 -15.77 -21.00 10.21
CA ASP A 386 -15.70 -22.47 10.23
C ASP A 386 -14.23 -22.90 10.39
N PRO A 387 -13.82 -23.44 11.56
CA PRO A 387 -12.42 -23.73 11.85
C PRO A 387 -11.83 -24.77 10.89
N ARG A 388 -12.67 -25.68 10.36
CA ARG A 388 -12.26 -26.73 9.42
C ARG A 388 -11.89 -26.11 8.07
N ILE A 389 -12.69 -25.16 7.61
CA ILE A 389 -12.42 -24.42 6.36
C ILE A 389 -11.23 -23.48 6.53
N ASN A 390 -11.15 -22.78 7.66
CA ASN A 390 -10.05 -21.88 7.97
C ASN A 390 -8.70 -22.62 7.95
N GLU A 391 -8.64 -23.83 8.54
CA GLU A 391 -7.47 -24.71 8.46
C GLU A 391 -7.11 -25.02 7.00
N MET A 392 -8.06 -25.44 6.18
CA MET A 392 -7.81 -25.73 4.75
C MET A 392 -7.33 -24.50 3.97
N ILE A 393 -7.88 -23.31 4.25
CA ILE A 393 -7.45 -22.03 3.64
C ILE A 393 -6.03 -21.69 4.06
N ARG A 394 -5.70 -21.84 5.35
CA ARG A 394 -4.37 -21.53 5.89
C ARG A 394 -3.30 -22.48 5.36
N GLU A 395 -3.55 -23.78 5.45
CA GLU A 395 -2.60 -24.82 5.07
C GLU A 395 -2.56 -25.07 3.57
N GLY A 396 -3.63 -24.71 2.83
CA GLY A 396 -3.79 -25.00 1.41
C GLY A 396 -3.93 -26.49 1.08
N ARG A 397 -4.22 -27.33 2.09
CA ARG A 397 -4.17 -28.80 2.02
C ARG A 397 -5.45 -29.41 2.59
N GLU A 398 -5.70 -30.67 2.22
CA GLU A 398 -6.81 -31.47 2.75
C GLU A 398 -6.66 -31.81 4.24
N LEU A 399 -7.81 -32.02 4.91
CA LEU A 399 -7.85 -32.49 6.30
C LEU A 399 -7.46 -33.97 6.40
N GLU A 400 -7.19 -34.41 7.64
CA GLU A 400 -6.88 -35.81 7.95
C GLU A 400 -7.99 -36.76 7.48
N GLY A 401 -7.59 -37.96 7.02
CA GLY A 401 -8.49 -38.95 6.40
C GLY A 401 -8.54 -38.90 4.88
N SER A 402 -8.18 -37.78 4.25
CA SER A 402 -8.06 -37.67 2.79
C SER A 402 -6.87 -38.46 2.24
N THR A 403 -7.08 -39.14 1.11
CA THR A 403 -6.06 -39.99 0.47
C THR A 403 -6.13 -39.89 -1.03
N TYR A 404 -4.98 -39.88 -1.69
CA TYR A 404 -4.91 -39.95 -3.14
C TYR A 404 -4.09 -41.18 -3.54
N LEU A 405 -4.81 -42.21 -3.99
CA LEU A 405 -4.26 -43.48 -4.44
C LEU A 405 -4.00 -43.43 -5.95
N ILE A 406 -2.77 -43.76 -6.34
CA ILE A 406 -2.33 -43.69 -7.73
C ILE A 406 -1.67 -44.98 -8.16
N ASP A 407 -2.05 -45.45 -9.34
CA ASP A 407 -1.40 -46.57 -10.00
C ASP A 407 -0.31 -46.07 -10.98
N ILE A 408 0.89 -46.63 -10.80
CA ILE A 408 2.08 -46.29 -11.60
C ILE A 408 2.45 -47.52 -12.42
N ARG A 409 2.61 -47.32 -13.73
CA ARG A 409 2.94 -48.37 -14.68
C ARG A 409 4.19 -49.15 -14.25
N GLY A 410 4.06 -50.48 -14.20
CA GLY A 410 5.15 -51.39 -13.84
C GLY A 410 5.29 -51.64 -12.32
N MET A 411 4.43 -51.06 -11.49
CA MET A 411 4.39 -51.32 -10.04
C MET A 411 3.21 -52.22 -9.68
N ARG A 412 3.38 -53.10 -8.68
CA ARG A 412 2.32 -54.05 -8.25
C ARG A 412 1.30 -53.43 -7.30
N ASN A 413 1.74 -52.48 -6.47
CA ASN A 413 0.90 -51.83 -5.46
C ASN A 413 0.60 -50.39 -5.89
N TRP A 414 -0.53 -49.86 -5.44
CA TRP A 414 -0.84 -48.43 -5.58
C TRP A 414 0.10 -47.60 -4.71
N ARG A 415 0.21 -46.30 -5.00
CA ARG A 415 0.96 -45.33 -4.20
C ARG A 415 -0.01 -44.40 -3.52
N THR A 416 0.20 -44.17 -2.23
CA THR A 416 -0.62 -43.27 -1.44
C THR A 416 0.08 -41.92 -1.32
N ILE A 417 -0.61 -40.88 -1.75
CA ILE A 417 -0.26 -39.51 -1.41
C ILE A 417 -1.06 -39.15 -0.15
N SER A 418 -0.33 -38.77 0.90
CA SER A 418 -0.88 -38.31 2.18
C SER A 418 -1.65 -37.00 2.01
N HIS A 419 -2.70 -36.78 2.82
CA HIS A 419 -3.46 -35.51 2.91
C HIS A 419 -2.56 -34.26 2.94
N ARG A 420 -1.37 -34.35 3.56
CA ARG A 420 -0.38 -33.26 3.62
C ARG A 420 0.20 -32.82 2.27
N ASN A 421 -0.03 -33.60 1.22
CA ASN A 421 0.41 -33.31 -0.15
C ASN A 421 -0.77 -33.23 -1.12
N ILE A 422 -2.01 -33.29 -0.63
CA ILE A 422 -3.22 -33.12 -1.42
C ILE A 422 -3.71 -31.69 -1.18
N SER A 423 -3.80 -30.88 -2.24
CA SER A 423 -4.40 -29.55 -2.17
C SER A 423 -5.87 -29.65 -1.76
N SER A 424 -6.38 -28.74 -0.93
CA SER A 424 -7.80 -28.76 -0.52
C SER A 424 -8.75 -28.63 -1.71
N TYR A 425 -9.71 -29.53 -1.81
CA TYR A 425 -10.76 -29.53 -2.82
C TYR A 425 -11.72 -28.35 -2.65
N ILE A 426 -12.10 -28.02 -1.41
CA ILE A 426 -12.97 -26.88 -1.14
C ILE A 426 -12.28 -25.56 -1.53
N VAL A 427 -11.01 -25.39 -1.17
CA VAL A 427 -10.22 -24.20 -1.60
C VAL A 427 -10.06 -24.17 -3.12
N TRP A 428 -9.90 -25.32 -3.77
CA TRP A 428 -9.87 -25.40 -5.23
C TRP A 428 -11.21 -25.01 -5.86
N LYS A 429 -12.36 -25.45 -5.33
CA LYS A 429 -13.68 -25.00 -5.78
C LYS A 429 -13.88 -23.50 -5.59
N LEU A 430 -13.44 -22.95 -4.45
CA LEU A 430 -13.47 -21.51 -4.21
C LEU A 430 -12.64 -20.74 -5.26
N LYS A 431 -11.51 -21.30 -5.71
CA LYS A 431 -10.66 -20.72 -6.77
C LYS A 431 -11.30 -20.75 -8.15
N THR A 432 -11.97 -21.84 -8.49
CA THR A 432 -12.39 -22.12 -9.88
C THR A 432 -13.85 -21.73 -10.17
N THR A 433 -14.67 -21.50 -9.15
CA THR A 433 -16.08 -21.13 -9.28
C THR A 433 -16.30 -19.62 -9.19
N LYS A 434 -17.32 -19.08 -9.88
CA LYS A 434 -17.69 -17.67 -9.82
C LYS A 434 -18.53 -17.38 -8.57
N TRP A 435 -18.01 -16.58 -7.64
CA TRP A 435 -18.74 -16.21 -6.42
C TRP A 435 -18.35 -14.86 -5.81
N VAL A 436 -17.19 -14.31 -6.20
CA VAL A 436 -16.70 -13.02 -5.71
C VAL A 436 -17.48 -11.90 -6.39
N LYS A 437 -18.14 -11.06 -5.60
CA LYS A 437 -18.84 -9.87 -6.11
C LYS A 437 -17.84 -8.76 -6.39
N THR A 438 -17.96 -8.11 -7.54
CA THR A 438 -17.02 -7.07 -8.00
C THR A 438 -17.67 -5.70 -8.07
N GLU A 439 -16.86 -4.64 -8.08
CA GLU A 439 -17.32 -3.25 -8.21
C GLU A 439 -18.03 -2.99 -9.56
N SER A 440 -17.61 -3.70 -10.62
CA SER A 440 -18.24 -3.67 -11.95
C SER A 440 -19.62 -4.33 -12.01
N GLY A 441 -19.97 -5.11 -10.98
CA GLY A 441 -21.22 -5.87 -10.89
C GLY A 441 -21.08 -7.32 -11.37
N GLY A 442 -21.81 -8.22 -10.70
CA GLY A 442 -21.81 -9.65 -10.98
C GLY A 442 -20.85 -10.45 -10.10
N LYS A 443 -20.88 -11.79 -10.26
CA LYS A 443 -20.00 -12.74 -9.58
C LYS A 443 -18.94 -13.24 -10.55
N VAL A 444 -17.67 -13.14 -10.15
CA VAL A 444 -16.53 -13.64 -10.93
C VAL A 444 -15.70 -14.65 -10.14
N LYS A 445 -14.76 -15.30 -10.83
CA LYS A 445 -13.78 -16.17 -10.19
C LYS A 445 -12.73 -15.32 -9.47
N PRO A 446 -12.21 -15.76 -8.30
CA PRO A 446 -11.14 -15.03 -7.62
C PRO A 446 -9.89 -14.82 -8.48
N GLU A 447 -9.55 -15.73 -9.40
CA GLU A 447 -8.31 -15.70 -10.20
C GLU A 447 -8.16 -14.46 -11.10
N ILE A 448 -9.26 -13.79 -11.44
CA ILE A 448 -9.26 -12.54 -12.22
C ILE A 448 -9.43 -11.29 -11.35
N CYS A 449 -9.50 -11.46 -10.03
CA CYS A 449 -9.63 -10.38 -9.07
C CYS A 449 -8.26 -9.85 -8.64
N CYS A 450 -8.16 -8.54 -8.47
CA CYS A 450 -7.04 -7.84 -7.85
C CYS A 450 -7.53 -7.03 -6.65
N LEU A 451 -6.84 -7.11 -5.52
CA LEU A 451 -7.17 -6.34 -4.31
C LEU A 451 -6.74 -4.88 -4.43
N SER A 452 -5.78 -4.57 -5.31
CA SER A 452 -5.32 -3.20 -5.53
C SER A 452 -6.37 -2.34 -6.22
N LYS A 453 -6.81 -1.28 -5.52
CA LYS A 453 -7.78 -0.29 -6.03
C LYS A 453 -7.23 0.63 -7.12
N THR A 454 -5.92 0.62 -7.39
CA THR A 454 -5.31 1.41 -8.47
C THR A 454 -5.68 0.92 -9.87
N LEU A 455 -6.37 -0.22 -9.98
CA LEU A 455 -6.70 -0.89 -11.24
C LEU A 455 -8.21 -0.93 -11.53
N ILE A 456 -9.02 -0.10 -10.87
CA ILE A 456 -10.50 -0.09 -11.03
C ILE A 456 -10.92 0.07 -12.50
N ASP A 457 -10.19 0.86 -13.29
CA ASP A 457 -10.50 1.09 -14.71
C ASP A 457 -10.19 -0.11 -15.63
N MET A 458 -9.73 -1.24 -15.09
CA MET A 458 -9.30 -2.42 -15.87
C MET A 458 -10.39 -3.48 -16.04
N SER A 459 -11.60 -3.28 -15.51
CA SER A 459 -12.73 -4.18 -15.76
C SER A 459 -13.13 -4.18 -17.26
N PRO A 460 -13.51 -5.31 -17.87
CA PRO A 460 -13.70 -6.64 -17.27
C PRO A 460 -12.47 -7.55 -17.30
N LEU A 461 -11.29 -7.02 -17.63
CA LEU A 461 -10.06 -7.81 -17.76
C LEU A 461 -9.45 -8.16 -16.41
N VAL A 462 -9.46 -7.18 -15.49
CA VAL A 462 -9.08 -7.34 -14.08
C VAL A 462 -10.20 -6.74 -13.25
N GLU A 463 -10.71 -7.51 -12.30
CA GLU A 463 -11.83 -7.11 -11.47
C GLU A 463 -11.38 -6.75 -10.05
N VAL A 464 -12.08 -5.81 -9.42
CA VAL A 464 -11.83 -5.46 -8.01
C VAL A 464 -13.00 -5.97 -7.17
N PRO A 465 -12.76 -6.77 -6.12
CA PRO A 465 -13.82 -7.21 -5.22
C PRO A 465 -14.56 -6.04 -4.56
N ALA A 466 -15.89 -6.05 -4.58
CA ALA A 466 -16.74 -5.03 -3.96
C ALA A 466 -16.83 -5.26 -2.45
N LEU A 467 -15.83 -4.79 -1.70
CA LEU A 467 -15.73 -5.00 -0.26
C LEU A 467 -16.53 -3.95 0.53
N ASN A 468 -17.66 -4.34 1.12
CA ASN A 468 -18.40 -3.51 2.07
C ASN A 468 -18.10 -3.88 3.53
N LEU A 469 -17.01 -3.34 4.08
CA LEU A 469 -16.62 -3.58 5.50
C LEU A 469 -17.65 -3.05 6.52
N LYS A 470 -18.60 -2.21 6.09
CA LYS A 470 -19.67 -1.71 6.96
C LYS A 470 -20.87 -2.66 7.03
N ASP A 471 -20.87 -3.75 6.25
CA ASP A 471 -21.95 -4.75 6.26
C ASP A 471 -22.16 -5.32 7.66
N LYS A 472 -23.42 -5.57 8.00
CA LYS A 472 -23.84 -6.08 9.31
C LYS A 472 -23.19 -7.42 9.61
N ALA A 473 -23.03 -8.29 8.61
CA ALA A 473 -22.47 -9.62 8.79
C ALA A 473 -21.00 -9.58 9.24
N PHE A 474 -20.20 -8.62 8.77
CA PHE A 474 -18.81 -8.45 9.23
C PHE A 474 -18.73 -7.83 10.62
N LYS A 475 -19.58 -6.84 10.92
CA LYS A 475 -19.61 -6.18 12.24
C LYS A 475 -20.01 -7.14 13.37
N GLU A 476 -21.02 -7.98 13.15
CA GLU A 476 -21.48 -8.94 14.17
C GLU A 476 -20.45 -10.04 14.45
N ASN A 477 -19.54 -10.31 13.51
CA ASN A 477 -18.55 -11.38 13.60
C ASN A 477 -17.10 -10.89 13.75
N ASN A 478 -16.88 -9.59 14.00
CA ASN A 478 -15.57 -8.97 14.18
C ASN A 478 -14.58 -9.22 13.03
N ILE A 479 -15.05 -9.19 11.78
CA ILE A 479 -14.22 -9.41 10.59
C ILE A 479 -13.68 -8.08 10.05
N GLY A 480 -12.36 -7.94 9.99
CA GLY A 480 -11.68 -6.77 9.45
C GLY A 480 -11.25 -6.90 7.98
N LEU A 481 -10.67 -5.84 7.43
CA LEU A 481 -10.14 -5.84 6.05
C LEU A 481 -9.08 -6.93 5.83
N ASN A 482 -8.14 -7.05 6.77
CA ASN A 482 -7.04 -8.01 6.68
C ASN A 482 -7.55 -9.46 6.63
N ASP A 483 -8.63 -9.78 7.34
CA ASP A 483 -9.22 -11.12 7.34
C ASP A 483 -9.81 -11.46 5.97
N VAL A 484 -10.52 -10.49 5.38
CA VAL A 484 -11.13 -10.63 4.05
C VAL A 484 -10.06 -10.73 2.96
N GLU A 485 -9.07 -9.83 2.97
CA GLU A 485 -7.97 -9.84 2.00
C GLU A 485 -7.14 -11.13 2.10
N TYR A 486 -6.90 -11.63 3.31
CA TYR A 486 -6.22 -12.91 3.53
C TYR A 486 -7.00 -14.07 2.90
N ILE A 487 -8.31 -14.18 3.16
CA ILE A 487 -9.17 -15.23 2.58
C ILE A 487 -9.16 -15.11 1.05
N LEU A 488 -9.42 -13.92 0.51
CA LEU A 488 -9.47 -13.68 -0.94
C LEU A 488 -8.15 -14.03 -1.63
N THR A 489 -7.01 -13.68 -1.02
CA THR A 489 -5.69 -14.03 -1.55
C THR A 489 -5.48 -15.55 -1.58
N LYS A 490 -5.84 -16.24 -0.49
CA LYS A 490 -5.69 -17.70 -0.38
C LYS A 490 -6.58 -18.46 -1.35
N VAL A 491 -7.75 -17.92 -1.67
CA VAL A 491 -8.71 -18.48 -2.65
C VAL A 491 -8.51 -17.93 -4.06
N GLY A 492 -7.43 -17.20 -4.36
CA GLY A 492 -6.96 -16.96 -5.72
C GLY A 492 -6.98 -15.52 -6.22
N ALA A 493 -7.47 -14.55 -5.43
CA ALA A 493 -7.33 -13.13 -5.78
C ALA A 493 -5.85 -12.70 -5.67
N SER A 494 -5.41 -11.87 -6.61
CA SER A 494 -4.04 -11.33 -6.56
C SER A 494 -4.01 -10.09 -5.67
N ALA A 495 -2.99 -9.95 -4.82
CA ALA A 495 -2.84 -8.77 -3.98
C ALA A 495 -2.62 -7.50 -4.82
N ASP A 496 -1.81 -7.64 -5.87
CA ASP A 496 -1.51 -6.62 -6.86
C ASP A 496 -1.31 -7.25 -8.24
N PHE A 497 -1.02 -6.43 -9.25
CA PHE A 497 -0.79 -6.91 -10.62
C PHE A 497 0.45 -7.82 -10.75
N SER A 498 1.47 -7.62 -9.90
CA SER A 498 2.69 -8.44 -9.90
C SER A 498 2.43 -9.87 -9.45
N ALA A 499 1.40 -10.09 -8.64
CA ALA A 499 1.05 -11.40 -8.10
C ALA A 499 0.27 -12.30 -9.08
N PHE A 500 -0.18 -11.78 -10.22
CA PHE A 500 -0.85 -12.60 -11.25
C PHE A 500 0.07 -13.70 -11.80
N SER A 501 -0.50 -14.90 -12.02
CA SER A 501 0.22 -16.00 -12.67
C SER A 501 0.44 -15.72 -14.15
N THR A 502 1.41 -16.43 -14.74
CA THR A 502 1.72 -16.32 -16.16
C THR A 502 0.49 -16.62 -17.02
N GLU A 503 -0.27 -17.66 -16.68
CA GLU A 503 -1.50 -18.04 -17.39
C GLU A 503 -2.56 -16.96 -17.33
N THR A 504 -2.77 -16.32 -16.17
CA THR A 504 -3.73 -15.22 -16.03
C THR A 504 -3.32 -14.04 -16.90
N ILE A 505 -2.03 -13.66 -16.91
CA ILE A 505 -1.51 -12.56 -17.74
C ILE A 505 -1.79 -12.81 -19.22
N TYR A 506 -1.45 -14.00 -19.76
CA TYR A 506 -1.71 -14.29 -21.17
C TYR A 506 -3.21 -14.40 -21.47
N SER A 507 -4.03 -14.87 -20.52
CA SER A 507 -5.50 -14.86 -20.68
C SER A 507 -6.08 -13.44 -20.77
N ILE A 508 -5.48 -12.48 -20.05
CA ILE A 508 -5.83 -11.05 -20.12
C ILE A 508 -5.41 -10.51 -21.50
N LEU A 509 -4.17 -10.77 -21.92
CA LEU A 509 -3.66 -10.31 -23.21
C LEU A 509 -4.50 -10.82 -24.39
N SER A 510 -4.89 -12.10 -24.39
CA SER A 510 -5.74 -12.69 -25.44
C SER A 510 -7.15 -12.11 -25.50
N LYS A 511 -7.65 -11.46 -24.43
CA LYS A 511 -8.98 -10.86 -24.38
C LYS A 511 -8.99 -9.37 -24.71
N LEU A 512 -7.82 -8.73 -24.84
CA LEU A 512 -7.71 -7.29 -25.07
C LEU A 512 -8.45 -6.83 -26.32
N GLU A 513 -8.31 -7.53 -27.45
CA GLU A 513 -8.98 -7.17 -28.71
C GLU A 513 -10.51 -7.07 -28.57
N THR A 514 -11.12 -7.95 -27.77
CA THR A 514 -12.58 -7.99 -27.59
C THR A 514 -13.06 -7.10 -26.46
N SER A 515 -12.28 -6.94 -25.39
CA SER A 515 -12.67 -6.21 -24.18
C SER A 515 -12.25 -4.73 -24.18
N ASP A 516 -11.23 -4.38 -24.96
CA ASP A 516 -10.73 -3.02 -25.18
C ASP A 516 -10.42 -2.78 -26.67
N PRO A 517 -11.43 -2.79 -27.56
CA PRO A 517 -11.21 -2.71 -29.02
C PRO A 517 -10.52 -1.41 -29.46
N GLU A 518 -10.72 -0.32 -28.71
CA GLU A 518 -10.11 0.99 -28.96
C GLU A 518 -8.70 1.13 -28.36
N GLY A 519 -8.23 0.15 -27.58
CA GLY A 519 -6.88 0.13 -27.03
C GLY A 519 -6.60 1.14 -25.90
N LYS A 520 -7.65 1.63 -25.22
CA LYS A 520 -7.52 2.63 -24.15
C LYS A 520 -6.79 2.09 -22.92
N LYS A 521 -6.90 0.79 -22.67
CA LYS A 521 -6.36 0.08 -21.50
C LYS A 521 -5.12 -0.73 -21.85
N ALA A 522 -5.01 -1.21 -23.08
CA ALA A 522 -3.93 -2.07 -23.57
C ALA A 522 -2.53 -1.54 -23.21
N LYS A 523 -2.25 -0.26 -23.48
CA LYS A 523 -0.94 0.37 -23.18
C LYS A 523 -0.61 0.31 -21.69
N THR A 524 -1.58 0.59 -20.82
CA THR A 524 -1.42 0.50 -19.37
C THR A 524 -1.17 -0.93 -18.92
N ILE A 525 -1.86 -1.91 -19.51
CA ILE A 525 -1.63 -3.34 -19.24
C ILE A 525 -0.19 -3.71 -19.59
N TYR A 526 0.28 -3.33 -20.78
CA TYR A 526 1.64 -3.65 -21.24
C TYR A 526 2.69 -3.08 -20.29
N ARG A 527 2.55 -1.80 -19.91
CA ARG A 527 3.44 -1.15 -18.95
C ARG A 527 3.44 -1.87 -17.60
N GLN A 528 2.27 -2.19 -17.05
CA GLN A 528 2.16 -2.90 -15.77
C GLN A 528 2.81 -4.30 -15.81
N ILE A 529 2.69 -5.04 -16.91
CA ILE A 529 3.37 -6.34 -17.08
C ILE A 529 4.90 -6.14 -17.08
N ILE A 530 5.41 -5.15 -17.81
CA ILE A 530 6.85 -4.89 -17.94
C ILE A 530 7.45 -4.42 -16.61
N GLU A 531 6.79 -3.48 -15.92
CA GLU A 531 7.27 -2.90 -14.65
C GLU A 531 7.19 -3.88 -13.48
N SER A 532 6.13 -4.69 -13.42
CA SER A 532 5.89 -5.59 -12.29
C SER A 532 6.65 -6.92 -12.36
N LYS A 533 7.12 -7.32 -13.55
CA LYS A 533 7.78 -8.62 -13.76
C LYS A 533 9.28 -8.46 -13.99
N PRO A 534 10.12 -9.11 -13.17
CA PRO A 534 11.57 -9.03 -13.34
C PRO A 534 12.03 -9.74 -14.62
N ARG A 535 13.22 -9.37 -15.12
CA ARG A 535 13.83 -9.95 -16.33
C ARG A 535 13.98 -11.48 -16.29
N ASP A 536 14.17 -12.06 -15.11
CA ASP A 536 14.24 -13.51 -14.95
C ASP A 536 12.90 -14.20 -15.14
N TRP A 537 11.78 -13.52 -14.83
CA TRP A 537 10.44 -14.03 -15.11
C TRP A 537 10.19 -14.06 -16.62
N SER A 538 10.51 -12.99 -17.36
CA SER A 538 10.26 -12.95 -18.82
C SER A 538 11.00 -14.07 -19.56
N LYS A 539 12.24 -14.37 -19.17
CA LYS A 539 13.01 -15.50 -19.73
C LYS A 539 12.39 -16.87 -19.45
N LYS A 540 11.69 -17.02 -18.32
CA LYS A 540 10.95 -18.24 -17.98
C LYS A 540 9.64 -18.30 -18.76
N ALA A 541 8.87 -17.21 -18.79
CA ALA A 541 7.62 -17.08 -19.53
C ALA A 541 7.80 -17.39 -21.03
N ALA A 542 8.94 -16.99 -21.63
CA ALA A 542 9.27 -17.33 -23.02
C ALA A 542 9.33 -18.84 -23.32
N LYS A 543 9.43 -19.70 -22.30
CA LYS A 543 9.43 -21.16 -22.42
C LYS A 543 8.09 -21.79 -22.04
N GLU A 544 7.14 -20.99 -21.56
CA GLU A 544 5.83 -21.47 -21.12
C GLU A 544 4.85 -21.61 -22.29
N LYS A 545 3.97 -22.61 -22.19
CA LYS A 545 2.97 -22.89 -23.23
C LYS A 545 2.00 -21.72 -23.43
N ALA A 546 1.52 -21.09 -22.34
CA ALA A 546 0.57 -19.99 -22.41
C ALA A 546 1.09 -18.80 -23.24
N ARG A 547 2.38 -18.49 -23.10
CA ARG A 547 3.06 -17.46 -23.91
C ARG A 547 3.11 -17.86 -25.37
N ASN A 548 3.54 -19.09 -25.66
CA ASN A 548 3.68 -19.55 -27.04
C ASN A 548 2.32 -19.63 -27.78
N ASP A 549 1.28 -20.08 -27.09
CA ASP A 549 -0.09 -20.07 -27.61
C ASP A 549 -0.52 -18.61 -27.93
N PHE A 550 -0.21 -17.65 -27.06
CA PHE A 550 -0.47 -16.22 -27.33
C PHE A 550 0.34 -15.65 -28.51
N VAL A 551 1.60 -16.04 -28.68
CA VAL A 551 2.43 -15.53 -29.80
C VAL A 551 1.99 -16.09 -31.15
N GLU A 552 1.44 -17.31 -31.16
CA GLU A 552 0.94 -17.94 -32.39
C GLU A 552 -0.42 -17.38 -32.82
N GLU A 553 -1.35 -17.18 -31.88
CA GLU A 553 -2.76 -16.86 -32.19
C GLU A 553 -3.21 -15.46 -31.73
N GLY A 554 -2.42 -14.81 -30.87
CA GLY A 554 -2.77 -13.54 -30.25
C GLY A 554 -2.49 -12.32 -31.12
N LYS A 555 -3.02 -11.18 -30.66
CA LYS A 555 -2.82 -9.87 -31.27
C LYS A 555 -2.39 -8.83 -30.24
N LEU A 556 -1.71 -7.79 -30.70
CA LEU A 556 -1.28 -6.65 -29.89
C LEU A 556 -1.75 -5.35 -30.54
N LEU A 557 -2.01 -4.36 -29.70
CA LEU A 557 -2.32 -3.02 -30.18
C LEU A 557 -1.08 -2.44 -30.85
N ALA A 558 -1.19 -2.09 -32.12
CA ALA A 558 -0.13 -1.50 -32.90
C ALA A 558 -0.67 -0.36 -33.77
N LYS A 559 0.22 0.55 -34.13
CA LYS A 559 -0.03 1.68 -35.01
C LYS A 559 0.61 1.43 -36.37
N SER A 560 -0.19 1.54 -37.43
CA SER A 560 0.25 1.45 -38.83
C SER A 560 -0.49 2.52 -39.63
N ASP A 561 0.21 3.27 -40.48
CA ASP A 561 -0.40 4.35 -41.30
C ASP A 561 -1.30 5.32 -40.52
N GLY A 562 -0.87 5.71 -39.31
CA GLY A 562 -1.63 6.62 -38.45
C GLY A 562 -2.83 6.00 -37.72
N GLN A 563 -3.29 4.80 -38.11
CA GLN A 563 -4.39 4.08 -37.49
C GLN A 563 -3.90 3.13 -36.39
N ILE A 564 -4.60 3.11 -35.26
CA ILE A 564 -4.32 2.20 -34.14
C ILE A 564 -5.34 1.06 -34.19
N SER A 565 -4.88 -0.19 -34.22
CA SER A 565 -5.72 -1.39 -34.19
C SER A 565 -4.93 -2.61 -33.68
N TYR A 566 -5.59 -3.76 -33.50
CA TYR A 566 -4.93 -4.99 -33.06
C TYR A 566 -4.38 -5.78 -34.24
N PHE A 567 -3.07 -6.01 -34.24
CA PHE A 567 -2.34 -6.77 -35.26
C PHE A 567 -1.84 -8.11 -34.72
N PRO A 568 -1.76 -9.17 -35.55
CA PRO A 568 -1.13 -10.43 -35.16
C PRO A 568 0.28 -10.19 -34.60
N VAL A 569 0.63 -10.89 -33.51
CA VAL A 569 1.94 -10.73 -32.84
C VAL A 569 3.11 -10.90 -33.81
N LYS A 570 2.99 -11.82 -34.78
CA LYS A 570 4.04 -12.11 -35.78
C LYS A 570 4.26 -11.01 -36.81
N ASP A 571 3.24 -10.19 -37.05
CA ASP A 571 3.26 -9.14 -38.08
C ASP A 571 3.56 -7.76 -37.49
N ALA A 572 3.65 -7.66 -36.16
CA ALA A 572 3.91 -6.43 -35.44
C ALA A 572 5.38 -6.32 -35.02
N TYR A 573 5.86 -5.09 -34.88
CA TYR A 573 7.24 -4.77 -34.55
C TYR A 573 7.35 -3.86 -33.33
N TYR A 574 8.42 -4.04 -32.55
CA TYR A 574 8.77 -3.16 -31.43
C TYR A 574 9.94 -2.25 -31.77
N VAL A 575 9.78 -0.95 -31.54
CA VAL A 575 10.82 0.05 -31.75
C VAL A 575 11.35 0.48 -30.38
N ASP A 576 12.53 -0.03 -30.01
CA ASP A 576 13.17 0.25 -28.72
C ASP A 576 13.69 1.70 -28.64
N ASN A 577 14.21 2.24 -29.74
CA ASN A 577 14.72 3.62 -29.85
C ASN A 577 14.16 4.35 -31.07
N ILE A 578 13.97 5.68 -30.95
CA ILE A 578 13.53 6.55 -32.05
C ILE A 578 14.74 6.81 -32.95
N THR A 579 14.95 5.94 -33.93
CA THR A 579 16.06 6.05 -34.90
C THR A 579 15.58 5.98 -36.35
N PHE A 580 14.29 5.80 -36.57
CA PHE A 580 13.71 5.66 -37.90
C PHE A 580 12.82 6.86 -38.20
N CYS A 581 12.88 7.38 -39.44
CA CYS A 581 12.00 8.45 -39.90
C CYS A 581 10.53 8.00 -39.91
N LYS A 582 9.59 8.96 -39.92
CA LYS A 582 8.16 8.68 -39.84
C LYS A 582 7.70 7.83 -41.04
N GLU A 583 8.28 8.06 -42.20
CA GLU A 583 8.00 7.29 -43.42
C GLU A 583 8.24 5.78 -43.20
N ILE A 584 9.38 5.43 -42.60
CA ILE A 584 9.68 4.04 -42.24
C ILE A 584 8.72 3.52 -41.16
N MET A 585 8.42 4.32 -40.14
CA MET A 585 7.48 3.93 -39.08
C MET A 585 6.05 3.71 -39.57
N GLN A 586 5.64 4.30 -40.70
CA GLN A 586 4.31 4.10 -41.30
C GLN A 586 4.20 2.80 -42.08
N LYS A 587 5.31 2.28 -42.62
CA LYS A 587 5.36 1.04 -43.42
C LYS A 587 5.31 -0.25 -42.59
N PHE A 588 5.50 -0.19 -41.27
CA PHE A 588 5.46 -1.35 -40.38
C PHE A 588 4.44 -1.15 -39.23
N PRO A 589 3.66 -2.18 -38.84
CA PRO A 589 2.81 -2.09 -37.65
C PRO A 589 3.64 -2.02 -36.37
N ILE A 590 3.72 -0.86 -35.72
CA ILE A 590 4.53 -0.65 -34.52
C ILE A 590 3.67 -0.82 -33.26
N VAL A 591 4.02 -1.76 -32.38
CA VAL A 591 3.26 -2.01 -31.14
C VAL A 591 3.27 -0.79 -30.21
N GLU A 592 2.12 -0.51 -29.59
CA GLU A 592 1.92 0.60 -28.65
C GLU A 592 2.45 0.25 -27.23
N ILE A 593 3.69 -0.22 -27.18
CA ILE A 593 4.46 -0.46 -25.95
C ILE A 593 5.39 0.73 -25.73
N ASP A 594 5.57 1.13 -24.48
CA ASP A 594 6.50 2.22 -24.15
C ASP A 594 7.91 1.90 -24.67
N LYS A 595 8.51 2.88 -25.34
CA LYS A 595 9.86 2.77 -25.91
C LYS A 595 10.88 2.55 -24.79
N ARG A 596 12.03 1.94 -25.10
CA ARG A 596 13.10 1.65 -24.14
C ARG A 596 12.71 0.70 -23.00
N SER A 597 11.67 -0.09 -23.19
CA SER A 597 11.28 -1.20 -22.31
C SER A 597 12.24 -2.40 -22.40
N GLY A 598 13.30 -2.28 -23.22
CA GLY A 598 14.30 -3.31 -23.45
C GLY A 598 13.81 -4.32 -24.49
N LYS A 599 14.37 -4.25 -25.70
CA LYS A 599 13.99 -5.11 -26.83
C LYS A 599 13.88 -6.59 -26.49
N ASP A 600 14.82 -7.11 -25.70
CA ASP A 600 14.82 -8.52 -25.35
C ASP A 600 13.71 -8.85 -24.33
N GLN A 601 13.33 -7.91 -23.45
CA GLN A 601 12.23 -8.11 -22.50
C GLN A 601 10.88 -8.08 -23.20
N VAL A 602 10.68 -7.13 -24.10
CA VAL A 602 9.47 -7.06 -24.91
C VAL A 602 9.32 -8.31 -25.77
N ARG A 603 10.40 -8.79 -26.42
CA ARG A 603 10.39 -10.04 -27.19
C ARG A 603 10.07 -11.25 -26.31
N ASP A 604 10.69 -11.37 -25.13
CA ASP A 604 10.46 -12.51 -24.23
C ASP A 604 8.99 -12.56 -23.76
N ILE A 605 8.42 -11.43 -23.36
CA ILE A 605 7.05 -11.33 -22.84
C ILE A 605 6.01 -11.45 -23.94
N PHE A 606 6.10 -10.62 -24.99
CA PHE A 606 5.04 -10.43 -25.97
C PHE A 606 5.28 -11.17 -27.29
N GLY A 607 6.51 -11.62 -27.57
CA GLY A 607 6.86 -12.35 -28.79
C GLY A 607 7.01 -11.51 -30.05
N VAL A 608 6.93 -10.20 -29.92
CA VAL A 608 7.10 -9.22 -31.01
C VAL A 608 8.57 -9.13 -31.42
N ASN A 609 8.82 -9.02 -32.73
CA ASN A 609 10.17 -8.81 -33.25
C ASN A 609 10.60 -7.35 -33.08
N PRO A 610 11.84 -7.07 -32.65
CA PRO A 610 12.35 -5.71 -32.68
C PRO A 610 12.57 -5.26 -34.13
N LEU A 611 12.22 -4.01 -34.46
CA LEU A 611 12.54 -3.43 -35.77
C LEU A 611 14.02 -3.03 -35.79
N GLU A 612 14.86 -3.84 -36.43
CA GLU A 612 16.32 -3.62 -36.54
C GLU A 612 16.79 -3.82 -37.99
N ASP A 613 18.05 -3.47 -38.29
CA ASP A 613 18.73 -3.74 -39.57
C ASP A 613 18.18 -3.06 -40.85
N ILE A 614 17.47 -1.94 -40.73
CA ILE A 614 17.17 -1.08 -41.89
C ILE A 614 18.46 -0.35 -42.33
N LYS A 615 18.91 -0.59 -43.57
CA LYS A 615 20.05 0.11 -44.17
C LYS A 615 19.56 1.23 -45.07
N PHE A 616 20.12 2.43 -44.91
CA PHE A 616 19.86 3.57 -45.78
C PHE A 616 21.03 3.77 -46.74
N GLU A 617 20.73 3.97 -48.02
CA GLU A 617 21.69 4.32 -49.07
C GLU A 617 21.33 5.69 -49.65
N ILE A 618 22.34 6.55 -49.86
CA ILE A 618 22.16 7.88 -50.45
C ILE A 618 22.42 7.75 -51.95
N ASP A 619 21.38 7.96 -52.76
CA ASP A 619 21.43 7.69 -54.19
C ASP A 619 22.18 8.79 -54.97
N GLU A 620 22.12 10.04 -54.48
CA GLU A 620 22.77 11.22 -55.07
C GLU A 620 23.35 12.17 -53.98
N GLU A 621 24.37 12.97 -54.30
CA GLU A 621 24.96 13.90 -53.32
C GLU A 621 23.93 14.97 -52.88
N PRO A 622 23.60 15.06 -51.57
CA PRO A 622 22.53 15.93 -51.08
C PRO A 622 22.80 17.42 -51.33
N GLN A 623 21.77 18.18 -51.70
CA GLN A 623 21.90 19.62 -51.88
C GLN A 623 21.98 20.33 -50.53
N ARG A 624 23.08 21.05 -50.27
CA ARG A 624 23.33 21.74 -48.99
C ARG A 624 22.57 23.06 -48.89
N HIS A 625 22.03 23.33 -47.70
CA HIS A 625 21.41 24.60 -47.37
C HIS A 625 22.46 25.71 -47.18
N LYS A 626 22.12 26.98 -47.50
CA LYS A 626 23.02 28.14 -47.39
C LYS A 626 23.59 28.36 -45.97
N LEU A 627 22.87 27.91 -44.93
CA LEU A 627 23.29 28.03 -43.53
C LEU A 627 24.19 26.88 -43.05
N ASP A 628 24.41 25.81 -43.84
CA ASP A 628 25.18 24.61 -43.45
C ASP A 628 26.56 24.97 -42.86
N LYS A 629 27.27 25.89 -43.51
CA LYS A 629 28.61 26.33 -43.08
C LYS A 629 28.60 27.04 -41.73
N ILE A 630 27.64 27.95 -41.51
CA ILE A 630 27.53 28.72 -40.26
C ILE A 630 27.02 27.82 -39.13
N PHE A 631 26.06 26.94 -39.43
CA PHE A 631 25.56 25.93 -38.50
C PHE A 631 26.65 24.95 -38.06
N SER A 632 27.47 24.45 -38.99
CA SER A 632 28.57 23.53 -38.68
C SER A 632 29.53 24.11 -37.64
N LYS A 633 29.91 25.39 -37.76
CA LYS A 633 30.72 26.09 -36.75
C LYS A 633 30.01 26.17 -35.40
N ALA A 634 28.74 26.54 -35.39
CA ALA A 634 27.96 26.63 -34.17
C ALA A 634 27.76 25.26 -33.48
N PHE A 635 27.69 24.17 -34.26
CA PHE A 635 27.58 22.81 -33.75
C PHE A 635 28.88 22.34 -33.09
N GLU A 636 30.04 22.60 -33.69
CA GLU A 636 31.33 22.24 -33.08
C GLU A 636 31.52 22.91 -31.71
N ILE A 637 31.19 24.21 -31.59
CA ILE A 637 31.24 24.95 -30.31
C ILE A 637 30.24 24.39 -29.29
N PHE A 638 29.15 23.76 -29.75
CA PHE A 638 28.12 23.20 -28.90
C PHE A 638 28.46 21.80 -28.36
N LYS A 639 29.37 21.04 -29.00
CA LYS A 639 29.72 19.67 -28.58
C LYS A 639 30.20 19.55 -27.12
N PRO A 640 31.01 20.47 -26.55
CA PRO A 640 31.36 20.42 -25.14
C PRO A 640 30.15 20.46 -24.19
N TYR A 641 29.11 21.22 -24.53
CA TYR A 641 27.87 21.27 -23.74
C TYR A 641 27.15 19.93 -23.73
N ILE A 642 27.09 19.24 -24.89
CA ILE A 642 26.52 17.89 -24.98
C ILE A 642 27.32 16.93 -24.09
N LEU A 643 28.65 16.99 -24.14
CA LEU A 643 29.51 16.10 -23.37
C LEU A 643 29.43 16.37 -21.85
N ALA A 644 29.24 17.62 -21.42
CA ALA A 644 29.12 17.98 -20.01
C ALA A 644 28.02 17.16 -19.30
N TYR A 645 26.84 17.01 -19.94
CA TYR A 645 25.74 16.15 -19.43
C TYR A 645 26.11 14.67 -19.32
N ARG A 646 27.18 14.23 -19.98
CA ARG A 646 27.57 12.83 -20.14
C ARG A 646 28.84 12.44 -19.39
N LEU A 647 29.56 13.40 -18.79
CA LEU A 647 30.89 13.18 -18.22
C LEU A 647 30.96 12.09 -17.14
N GLN A 648 29.90 11.92 -16.36
CA GLN A 648 29.85 10.95 -15.26
C GLN A 648 29.36 9.55 -15.69
N LYS A 649 29.06 9.36 -16.99
CA LYS A 649 28.53 8.09 -17.51
C LYS A 649 29.67 7.13 -17.85
N LYS A 650 29.45 5.84 -17.64
CA LYS A 650 30.47 4.79 -17.83
C LYS A 650 31.04 4.74 -19.26
N ASP A 651 30.25 5.13 -20.26
CA ASP A 651 30.62 5.07 -21.67
C ASP A 651 31.16 6.40 -22.25
N VAL A 652 31.50 7.38 -21.41
CA VAL A 652 31.91 8.74 -21.81
C VAL A 652 32.99 8.78 -22.90
N ASN A 653 33.99 7.89 -22.87
CA ASN A 653 35.04 7.84 -23.89
C ASN A 653 34.53 7.37 -25.26
N THR A 654 33.57 6.45 -25.27
CA THR A 654 32.92 5.98 -26.50
C THR A 654 32.00 7.06 -27.05
N GLU A 655 31.24 7.71 -26.17
CA GLU A 655 30.37 8.85 -26.49
C GLU A 655 31.17 10.04 -27.05
N LEU A 656 32.29 10.43 -26.41
CA LEU A 656 33.23 11.46 -26.86
C LEU A 656 33.73 11.17 -28.27
N ASN A 657 34.18 9.95 -28.55
CA ASN A 657 34.69 9.57 -29.86
C ASN A 657 33.62 9.62 -30.96
N ARG A 658 32.37 9.24 -30.63
CA ARG A 658 31.24 9.37 -31.56
C ARG A 658 30.91 10.84 -31.82
N LEU A 659 30.86 11.66 -30.76
CA LEU A 659 30.55 13.08 -30.84
C LEU A 659 31.62 13.89 -31.59
N LYS A 660 32.91 13.58 -31.38
CA LYS A 660 34.03 14.17 -32.15
C LYS A 660 33.89 13.91 -33.65
N LYS A 661 33.46 12.70 -34.04
CA LYS A 661 33.30 12.32 -35.43
C LYS A 661 31.98 12.76 -36.07
N LEU A 662 30.95 13.03 -35.25
CA LEU A 662 29.62 13.41 -35.72
C LEU A 662 29.69 14.71 -36.52
N LYS A 663 29.12 14.66 -37.73
CA LYS A 663 28.81 15.81 -38.59
C LYS A 663 27.32 15.83 -38.86
N ILE A 664 26.72 17.01 -38.87
CA ILE A 664 25.33 17.21 -39.26
C ILE A 664 25.35 18.15 -40.45
N VAL A 665 24.84 17.69 -41.59
CA VAL A 665 24.75 18.46 -42.84
C VAL A 665 23.32 18.90 -43.04
N LEU A 666 23.11 20.20 -43.21
CA LEU A 666 21.78 20.76 -43.49
C LEU A 666 21.52 20.72 -44.99
N CYS A 667 20.41 20.11 -45.40
CA CYS A 667 20.08 19.87 -46.80
C CYS A 667 18.74 20.53 -47.19
N THR A 668 18.63 20.95 -48.45
CA THR A 668 17.36 21.37 -49.08
C THR A 668 16.69 20.24 -49.84
N ASP A 669 17.45 19.22 -50.23
CA ASP A 669 16.96 18.04 -50.95
C ASP A 669 17.86 16.83 -50.63
N ILE A 670 17.24 15.66 -50.42
CA ILE A 670 17.91 14.39 -50.14
C ILE A 670 17.19 13.29 -50.91
N LYS A 671 17.90 12.56 -51.76
CA LYS A 671 17.41 11.34 -52.42
C LYS A 671 18.07 10.12 -51.78
N ALA A 672 17.24 9.21 -51.28
CA ALA A 672 17.71 8.02 -50.59
C ALA A 672 16.79 6.83 -50.84
N SER A 673 17.34 5.64 -50.60
CA SER A 673 16.66 4.36 -50.62
C SER A 673 16.91 3.62 -49.30
N TYR A 674 16.04 2.66 -48.94
CA TYR A 674 16.28 1.80 -47.80
C TYR A 674 16.13 0.32 -48.14
N LYS A 675 16.86 -0.51 -47.38
CA LYS A 675 16.83 -1.96 -47.48
C LYS A 675 16.50 -2.59 -46.14
N HIS A 676 15.47 -3.42 -46.09
CA HIS A 676 15.08 -4.23 -44.94
C HIS A 676 14.76 -5.64 -45.42
N ASP A 677 15.47 -6.64 -44.88
CA ASP A 677 15.49 -8.00 -45.39
C ASP A 677 15.82 -8.07 -46.90
N ASP A 678 14.92 -8.65 -47.70
CA ASP A 678 15.04 -8.79 -49.16
C ASP A 678 14.32 -7.67 -49.94
N VAL A 679 13.79 -6.65 -49.25
CA VAL A 679 13.03 -5.53 -49.84
C VAL A 679 13.89 -4.28 -49.91
N GLU A 680 13.91 -3.65 -51.08
CA GLU A 680 14.57 -2.37 -51.37
C GLU A 680 13.53 -1.43 -51.99
N ASP A 681 13.39 -0.23 -51.44
CA ASP A 681 12.35 0.73 -51.82
C ASP A 681 12.86 2.18 -51.66
N GLU A 682 12.27 3.10 -52.42
CA GLU A 682 12.63 4.52 -52.37
C GLU A 682 12.19 5.16 -51.04
N LEU A 683 12.98 6.11 -50.54
CA LEU A 683 12.73 6.85 -49.30
C LEU A 683 12.62 8.35 -49.60
N ALA A 684 11.39 8.86 -49.57
CA ALA A 684 11.12 10.28 -49.55
C ALA A 684 11.10 10.79 -48.11
N LEU A 685 12.04 11.66 -47.74
CA LEU A 685 12.08 12.26 -46.41
C LEU A 685 11.10 13.42 -46.30
N ASN A 686 10.37 13.48 -45.20
CA ASN A 686 9.56 14.64 -44.84
C ASN A 686 10.46 15.77 -44.30
N PRO A 687 10.00 17.04 -44.30
CA PRO A 687 10.72 18.13 -43.65
C PRO A 687 11.15 17.81 -42.21
N TYR A 688 12.39 18.15 -41.90
CA TYR A 688 13.10 17.89 -40.65
C TYR A 688 13.37 16.42 -40.34
N GLU A 689 13.17 15.50 -41.28
CA GLU A 689 13.67 14.14 -41.13
C GLU A 689 15.15 14.04 -41.48
N HIS A 690 15.81 13.01 -40.92
CA HIS A 690 17.23 12.79 -41.13
C HIS A 690 17.53 11.33 -41.45
N ILE A 691 18.62 11.11 -42.17
CA ILE A 691 19.18 9.79 -42.45
C ILE A 691 20.67 9.76 -42.13
N GLN A 692 21.15 8.56 -41.83
CA GLN A 692 22.55 8.28 -41.60
C GLN A 692 22.88 6.91 -42.21
N ALA A 693 23.77 6.87 -43.20
CA ALA A 693 24.20 5.62 -43.81
C ALA A 693 25.07 4.81 -42.83
N ARG A 694 25.01 3.47 -42.94
CA ARG A 694 25.64 2.56 -41.97
C ARG A 694 27.17 2.68 -42.02
N GLY A 695 27.76 3.13 -40.92
CA GLY A 695 29.21 3.32 -40.78
C GLY A 695 29.69 4.74 -41.04
N GLU A 696 28.80 5.63 -41.49
CA GLU A 696 29.10 7.05 -41.65
C GLU A 696 28.91 7.81 -40.34
N THR A 697 29.72 8.84 -40.15
CA THR A 697 29.63 9.74 -38.99
C THR A 697 28.87 11.02 -39.34
N THR A 698 28.22 11.04 -40.50
CA THR A 698 27.48 12.19 -41.02
C THR A 698 25.99 11.89 -40.99
N ALA A 699 25.21 12.75 -40.36
CA ALA A 699 23.76 12.77 -40.45
C ALA A 699 23.33 13.87 -41.44
N TYR A 700 22.46 13.52 -42.38
CA TYR A 700 21.89 14.47 -43.34
C TYR A 700 20.48 14.83 -42.90
N LEU A 701 20.24 16.10 -42.63
CA LEU A 701 18.96 16.63 -42.12
C LEU A 701 18.29 17.47 -43.20
N LEU A 702 17.11 17.06 -43.65
CA LEU A 702 16.32 17.80 -44.64
C LEU A 702 15.61 18.97 -43.95
N LEU A 703 15.88 20.21 -44.34
CA LEU A 703 15.11 21.36 -43.88
C LEU A 703 13.84 21.53 -44.69
N ASN A 704 12.83 22.19 -44.13
CA ASN A 704 11.59 22.49 -44.86
C ASN A 704 11.89 23.43 -46.05
N PRO A 705 11.68 22.98 -47.31
CA PRO A 705 11.98 23.77 -48.49
C PRO A 705 11.05 24.99 -48.67
N GLU A 706 9.88 24.99 -48.03
CA GLU A 706 8.92 26.10 -48.07
C GLU A 706 9.25 27.21 -47.05
N LYS A 707 10.06 26.91 -46.02
CA LYS A 707 10.50 27.88 -45.03
C LYS A 707 11.85 28.46 -45.41
N ARG A 708 11.92 29.78 -45.48
CA ARG A 708 13.16 30.51 -45.71
C ARG A 708 13.76 30.96 -44.38
N TYR A 709 14.97 30.50 -44.10
CA TYR A 709 15.79 30.99 -42.98
C TYR A 709 16.86 31.93 -43.52
N ASP A 710 16.90 33.18 -43.08
CA ASP A 710 17.91 34.14 -43.54
C ASP A 710 19.16 34.14 -42.65
N ASN A 711 19.05 33.72 -41.39
CA ASN A 711 20.15 33.63 -40.45
C ASN A 711 20.03 32.40 -39.51
N LEU A 712 21.10 32.11 -38.76
CA LEU A 712 21.14 30.97 -37.84
C LEU A 712 20.15 31.12 -36.66
N SER A 713 19.82 32.35 -36.26
CA SER A 713 18.90 32.60 -35.13
C SER A 713 17.48 32.14 -35.46
N GLU A 714 16.99 32.47 -36.66
CA GLU A 714 15.68 31.98 -37.16
C GLU A 714 15.62 30.45 -37.21
N LEU A 715 16.70 29.79 -37.66
CA LEU A 715 16.76 28.33 -37.68
C LEU A 715 16.75 27.73 -36.27
N LYS A 716 17.49 28.33 -35.33
CA LYS A 716 17.53 27.94 -33.92
C LYS A 716 16.19 28.14 -33.19
N ASN A 717 15.35 29.05 -33.66
CA ASN A 717 14.02 29.27 -33.09
C ASN A 717 12.95 28.33 -33.67
N ASP A 718 13.30 27.54 -34.69
CA ASP A 718 12.40 26.55 -35.26
C ASP A 718 12.41 25.27 -34.40
N ILE A 719 11.26 25.01 -33.76
CA ILE A 719 11.08 23.90 -32.82
C ILE A 719 11.26 22.55 -33.52
N ASP A 720 10.80 22.41 -34.76
CA ASP A 720 10.87 21.14 -35.50
C ASP A 720 12.33 20.81 -35.84
N PHE A 721 13.11 21.83 -36.24
CA PHE A 721 14.55 21.68 -36.42
C PHE A 721 15.26 21.28 -35.13
N CYS A 722 14.95 21.95 -34.00
CA CYS A 722 15.60 21.67 -32.72
C CYS A 722 15.28 20.27 -32.20
N GLU A 723 14.05 19.79 -32.42
CA GLU A 723 13.64 18.43 -32.08
C GLU A 723 14.45 17.39 -32.86
N SER A 724 14.58 17.58 -34.18
CA SER A 724 15.37 16.69 -35.04
C SER A 724 16.86 16.74 -34.74
N PHE A 725 17.40 17.92 -34.45
CA PHE A 725 18.79 18.09 -34.01
C PHE A 725 19.08 17.29 -32.72
N ALA A 726 18.21 17.41 -31.71
CA ALA A 726 18.35 16.68 -30.46
C ALA A 726 18.15 15.16 -30.65
N GLU A 727 17.29 14.76 -31.58
CA GLU A 727 17.12 13.35 -31.96
C GLU A 727 18.40 12.76 -32.54
N ILE A 728 19.06 13.45 -33.49
CA ILE A 728 20.33 13.02 -34.08
C ILE A 728 21.40 12.80 -33.00
N ILE A 729 21.55 13.76 -32.07
CA ILE A 729 22.52 13.66 -30.97
C ILE A 729 22.20 12.46 -30.07
N SER A 730 20.94 12.32 -29.67
CA SER A 730 20.52 11.22 -28.79
C SER A 730 20.71 9.86 -29.48
N GLY A 731 20.43 9.79 -30.79
CA GLY A 731 20.64 8.63 -31.63
C GLY A 731 22.11 8.21 -31.73
N ILE A 732 23.02 9.16 -32.01
CA ILE A 732 24.46 8.85 -32.14
C ILE A 732 25.07 8.39 -30.81
N LEU A 733 24.66 9.02 -29.72
CA LEU A 733 25.13 8.66 -28.38
C LEU A 733 24.53 7.31 -27.95
N LYS A 734 23.40 6.90 -28.55
CA LYS A 734 22.55 5.77 -28.15
C LYS A 734 22.00 5.96 -26.74
N VAL A 735 21.60 7.20 -26.43
CA VAL A 735 21.16 7.61 -25.10
C VAL A 735 19.78 8.22 -25.14
N SER A 736 19.18 8.19 -23.97
CA SER A 736 17.77 8.37 -23.75
C SER A 736 17.46 9.64 -22.97
N GLU A 737 18.33 9.86 -22.01
CA GLU A 737 18.42 11.00 -21.12
C GLU A 737 18.94 12.21 -21.91
N ASN A 738 18.58 13.41 -21.46
CA ASN A 738 19.07 14.68 -21.96
C ASN A 738 18.66 15.11 -23.38
N ARG A 739 17.81 14.37 -24.11
CA ARG A 739 17.23 14.83 -25.40
C ARG A 739 16.53 16.19 -25.27
N LYS A 740 15.69 16.34 -24.24
CA LYS A 740 14.99 17.62 -23.98
C LYS A 740 15.99 18.73 -23.67
N ASP A 741 17.05 18.43 -22.94
CA ASP A 741 18.08 19.39 -22.57
C ASP A 741 18.81 19.85 -23.82
N PHE A 742 19.28 18.95 -24.69
CA PHE A 742 19.94 19.32 -25.95
C PHE A 742 19.04 20.15 -26.88
N ARG A 743 17.75 19.79 -26.97
CA ARG A 743 16.75 20.54 -27.73
C ARG A 743 16.59 21.97 -27.21
N ASN A 744 16.56 22.14 -25.89
CA ASN A 744 16.32 23.42 -25.24
C ASN A 744 17.59 24.27 -25.13
N LEU A 745 18.78 23.64 -25.13
CA LEU A 745 20.07 24.29 -24.90
C LEU A 745 20.68 24.85 -26.20
N PHE A 746 20.52 24.16 -27.34
CA PHE A 746 21.10 24.61 -28.62
C PHE A 746 20.56 25.99 -29.10
N PRO A 747 19.27 26.32 -28.96
CA PRO A 747 18.74 27.63 -29.36
C PRO A 747 19.31 28.81 -28.58
N ARG A 748 19.71 28.56 -27.33
CA ARG A 748 20.12 29.58 -26.36
C ARG A 748 21.48 30.16 -26.71
N ASP A 749 21.75 31.37 -26.24
CA ASP A 749 23.08 31.98 -26.27
C ASP A 749 24.00 31.39 -25.19
N LYS A 750 25.28 31.75 -25.19
CA LYS A 750 26.27 31.21 -24.26
C LYS A 750 25.91 31.48 -22.78
N PRO A 751 25.61 32.73 -22.35
CA PRO A 751 25.24 33.00 -20.95
C PRO A 751 24.05 32.16 -20.48
N GLN A 752 23.03 32.01 -21.32
CA GLN A 752 21.87 31.18 -21.01
C GLN A 752 22.25 29.70 -20.93
N ARG A 753 23.08 29.19 -21.85
CA ARG A 753 23.54 27.79 -21.81
C ARG A 753 24.38 27.50 -20.57
N ASP A 754 25.31 28.38 -20.24
CA ASP A 754 26.17 28.25 -19.07
C ASP A 754 25.33 28.24 -17.80
N ARG A 755 24.36 29.16 -17.65
CA ARG A 755 23.40 29.15 -16.53
C ARG A 755 22.56 27.87 -16.46
N ILE A 756 22.10 27.35 -17.60
CA ILE A 756 21.36 26.09 -17.67
C ILE A 756 22.26 24.91 -17.27
N ILE A 757 23.51 24.87 -17.73
CA ILE A 757 24.48 23.83 -17.32
C ILE A 757 24.75 23.88 -15.82
N GLN A 758 25.00 25.07 -15.27
CA GLN A 758 25.24 25.27 -13.84
C GLN A 758 24.08 24.72 -13.01
N SER A 759 22.84 25.00 -13.44
CA SER A 759 21.62 24.53 -12.79
C SER A 759 21.38 23.03 -12.99
N ASP A 760 21.34 22.57 -14.23
CA ASP A 760 20.93 21.20 -14.59
C ASP A 760 21.94 20.14 -14.13
N LEU A 761 23.24 20.49 -14.15
CA LEU A 761 24.31 19.58 -13.80
C LEU A 761 24.84 19.78 -12.38
N ASP A 762 24.32 20.74 -11.61
CA ASP A 762 24.92 21.15 -10.33
C ASP A 762 26.44 21.39 -10.51
N ASP A 763 26.76 22.23 -11.50
CA ASP A 763 28.11 22.50 -12.01
C ASP A 763 28.40 24.00 -11.94
N ARG A 764 28.36 24.56 -10.72
CA ARG A 764 28.31 26.00 -10.45
C ARG A 764 29.48 26.77 -11.08
N ASP A 765 30.69 26.23 -11.01
CA ASP A 765 31.89 26.83 -11.63
C ASP A 765 32.13 26.34 -13.07
N LEU A 766 31.14 25.68 -13.66
CA LEU A 766 31.21 25.05 -14.97
C LEU A 766 32.36 24.03 -15.06
N GLU A 767 32.78 23.38 -13.97
CA GLU A 767 33.90 22.43 -13.94
C GLU A 767 33.68 21.21 -14.85
N LYS A 768 32.46 20.69 -14.92
CA LYS A 768 32.11 19.63 -15.89
C LYS A 768 32.17 20.20 -17.30
N LEU A 769 31.68 21.41 -17.53
CA LEU A 769 31.80 22.03 -18.85
C LEU A 769 33.26 22.36 -19.22
N LYS A 770 34.09 22.82 -18.28
CA LYS A 770 35.53 23.06 -18.41
C LYS A 770 36.24 21.76 -18.72
N LYS A 771 36.03 20.71 -17.93
CA LYS A 771 36.56 19.37 -18.20
C LYS A 771 36.09 18.80 -19.54
N ALA A 772 34.84 19.05 -19.92
CA ALA A 772 34.34 18.67 -21.23
C ALA A 772 35.08 19.44 -22.33
N ARG A 773 35.24 20.76 -22.18
CA ARG A 773 36.04 21.62 -23.07
C ARG A 773 37.50 21.17 -23.12
N GLU A 774 38.11 20.79 -22.01
CA GLU A 774 39.48 20.23 -21.92
C GLU A 774 39.64 18.92 -22.70
N LEU A 775 38.62 18.04 -22.63
CA LEU A 775 38.59 16.82 -23.44
C LEU A 775 38.44 17.12 -24.93
N PHE A 776 38.00 18.33 -25.28
CA PHE A 776 38.01 18.87 -26.64
C PHE A 776 39.27 19.74 -26.95
N GLN A 777 39.95 20.41 -26.00
CA GLN A 777 41.04 21.44 -26.21
C GLN A 777 42.03 21.63 -25.01
N ASN A 778 43.29 22.05 -25.24
CA ASN A 778 44.34 22.31 -24.22
C ASN A 778 44.25 23.76 -23.63
N PRO A 779 44.69 24.04 -22.39
CA PRO A 779 44.46 25.33 -21.70
C PRO A 779 45.37 26.52 -22.12
N SER A 780 45.93 26.59 -23.33
CA SER A 780 46.82 27.71 -23.77
C SER A 780 46.19 28.74 -24.70
N ASP A 781 44.88 28.70 -24.92
CA ASP A 781 44.27 29.33 -26.10
C ASP A 781 43.27 30.46 -25.79
N LEU A 782 42.95 30.78 -24.51
CA LEU A 782 42.00 31.85 -24.18
C LEU A 782 42.55 33.25 -24.48
N GLU A 783 43.82 33.50 -24.15
CA GLU A 783 44.49 34.74 -24.50
C GLU A 783 44.61 34.87 -26.02
N GLN A 784 44.96 33.78 -26.70
CA GLN A 784 45.09 33.78 -28.15
C GLN A 784 43.74 34.05 -28.82
N ASP A 785 42.66 33.42 -28.37
CA ASP A 785 41.31 33.64 -28.88
C ASP A 785 40.85 35.09 -28.65
N PHE A 786 41.05 35.64 -27.46
CA PHE A 786 40.70 37.04 -27.18
C PHE A 786 41.45 37.99 -28.13
N TRP A 787 42.77 37.83 -28.27
CA TRP A 787 43.57 38.69 -29.12
C TRP A 787 43.34 38.44 -30.62
N GLN A 788 42.98 37.21 -31.01
CA GLN A 788 42.54 36.89 -32.37
C GLN A 788 41.22 37.61 -32.69
N ASN A 789 40.27 37.62 -31.76
CA ASN A 789 39.02 38.36 -31.91
C ASN A 789 39.25 39.88 -31.97
N ILE A 790 40.23 40.41 -31.25
CA ILE A 790 40.65 41.83 -31.37
C ILE A 790 41.23 42.13 -32.76
N LEU A 791 42.06 41.23 -33.29
CA LEU A 791 42.61 41.35 -34.65
C LEU A 791 41.50 41.28 -35.71
N GLU A 792 40.56 40.36 -35.56
CA GLU A 792 39.40 40.21 -36.45
C GLU A 792 38.45 41.41 -36.40
N ALA A 793 38.16 41.93 -35.20
CA ALA A 793 37.38 43.16 -35.03
C ALA A 793 38.07 44.38 -35.68
N LYS A 794 39.40 44.31 -35.84
CA LYS A 794 40.20 45.29 -36.60
C LYS A 794 40.38 45.01 -38.07
N GLY A 795 39.83 43.90 -38.57
CA GLY A 795 39.97 43.49 -39.96
C GLY A 795 41.39 43.09 -40.34
N SER A 796 42.20 42.63 -39.38
CA SER A 796 43.52 42.05 -39.66
C SER A 796 43.36 40.61 -40.19
N GLU A 797 44.19 40.25 -41.17
CA GLU A 797 44.29 38.88 -41.71
C GLU A 797 45.31 38.03 -40.92
N LEU A 798 45.90 38.56 -39.85
CA LEU A 798 46.88 37.85 -39.03
C LEU A 798 46.20 36.73 -38.23
N THR A 799 46.69 35.49 -38.38
CA THR A 799 46.26 34.33 -37.61
C THR A 799 47.32 33.97 -36.56
N LEU A 800 46.98 34.08 -35.27
CA LEU A 800 47.89 33.81 -34.15
C LEU A 800 48.28 32.32 -34.05
N ILE A 801 47.35 31.42 -34.39
CA ILE A 801 47.53 29.95 -34.36
C ILE A 801 48.69 29.49 -35.26
N GLU A 802 48.92 30.18 -36.38
CA GLU A 802 49.95 29.80 -37.37
C GLU A 802 51.34 30.38 -37.05
N GLN A 803 51.44 31.34 -36.12
CA GLN A 803 52.67 32.13 -35.90
C GLN A 803 53.28 32.03 -34.50
N ALA A 804 52.68 31.27 -33.57
CA ALA A 804 53.05 31.22 -32.16
C ALA A 804 54.34 30.42 -31.84
N GLU A 805 54.88 29.62 -32.77
CA GLU A 805 56.14 28.91 -32.53
C GLU A 805 57.35 29.86 -32.59
N GLY A 806 57.74 30.41 -31.43
CA GLY A 806 59.04 31.04 -31.21
C GLY A 806 59.11 32.56 -31.39
N LYS A 807 57.98 33.28 -31.48
CA LYS A 807 57.93 34.76 -31.53
C LYS A 807 57.27 35.36 -30.28
N ASP A 808 57.71 36.56 -29.89
CA ASP A 808 57.09 37.37 -28.82
C ASP A 808 55.71 37.87 -29.31
N ILE A 809 54.63 37.19 -28.89
CA ILE A 809 53.24 37.48 -29.27
C ILE A 809 52.87 38.92 -28.95
N VAL A 810 53.33 39.47 -27.82
CA VAL A 810 53.05 40.85 -27.44
C VAL A 810 53.70 41.82 -28.41
N LYS A 811 54.93 41.53 -28.87
CA LYS A 811 55.56 42.34 -29.91
C LYS A 811 54.80 42.29 -31.24
N LEU A 812 54.36 41.10 -31.67
CA LEU A 812 53.57 40.93 -32.89
C LEU A 812 52.26 41.71 -32.84
N LEU A 813 51.52 41.57 -31.73
CA LEU A 813 50.27 42.29 -31.50
C LEU A 813 50.50 43.81 -31.43
N ALA A 814 51.60 44.27 -30.81
CA ALA A 814 51.90 45.70 -30.72
C ALA A 814 52.15 46.32 -32.10
N ASP A 815 52.89 45.60 -32.96
CA ASP A 815 53.20 46.05 -34.32
C ASP A 815 51.93 46.05 -35.21
N GLU A 816 51.11 45.00 -35.14
CA GLU A 816 49.90 44.84 -35.97
C GLU A 816 48.78 45.81 -35.54
N LEU A 817 48.52 45.90 -34.24
CA LEU A 817 47.48 46.77 -33.66
C LEU A 817 47.92 48.24 -33.53
N ARG A 818 49.21 48.53 -33.76
CA ARG A 818 49.84 49.86 -33.63
C ARG A 818 49.65 50.49 -32.23
N ILE A 819 49.68 49.66 -31.19
CA ILE A 819 49.64 50.08 -29.79
C ILE A 819 51.08 50.13 -29.24
N GLY A 820 51.38 51.11 -28.39
CA GLY A 820 52.69 51.18 -27.73
C GLY A 820 52.98 49.92 -26.91
N LYS A 821 54.16 49.30 -27.11
CA LYS A 821 54.53 48.00 -26.49
C LYS A 821 54.31 47.95 -24.98
N ILE A 822 54.63 49.03 -24.26
CA ILE A 822 54.48 49.11 -22.79
C ILE A 822 53.00 49.00 -22.39
N LEU A 823 52.11 49.72 -23.08
CA LEU A 823 50.68 49.68 -22.81
C LEU A 823 50.11 48.29 -23.14
N LEU A 824 50.57 47.68 -24.24
CA LEU A 824 50.11 46.34 -24.60
C LEU A 824 50.61 45.27 -23.62
N GLU A 825 51.86 45.34 -23.15
CA GLU A 825 52.38 44.43 -22.13
C GLU A 825 51.58 44.54 -20.82
N GLU A 826 51.17 45.74 -20.43
CA GLU A 826 50.32 45.98 -19.27
C GLU A 826 48.91 45.39 -19.44
N LEU A 827 48.25 45.69 -20.57
CA LEU A 827 46.91 45.18 -20.88
C LEU A 827 46.91 43.66 -21.03
N TYR A 828 47.91 43.11 -21.73
CA TYR A 828 48.05 41.68 -21.95
C TYR A 828 48.16 40.91 -20.63
N LYS A 829 48.78 41.49 -19.60
CA LYS A 829 48.96 40.87 -18.29
C LYS A 829 47.76 41.06 -17.35
N ASN A 830 47.08 42.20 -17.42
CA ASN A 830 46.11 42.60 -16.42
C ASN A 830 44.65 42.33 -16.82
N ILE A 831 44.38 42.02 -18.09
CA ILE A 831 43.06 41.53 -18.51
C ILE A 831 42.88 40.11 -17.98
N ASN A 832 41.77 39.88 -17.28
CA ASN A 832 41.33 38.54 -16.92
C ASN A 832 40.61 37.91 -18.13
N TYR A 833 41.23 36.93 -18.77
CA TYR A 833 40.71 36.24 -19.96
C TYR A 833 39.69 35.14 -19.65
N GLU A 834 39.61 34.70 -18.40
CA GLU A 834 38.63 33.69 -17.97
C GLU A 834 37.24 34.30 -17.78
N GLU A 835 37.16 35.59 -17.42
CA GLU A 835 35.91 36.32 -17.22
C GLU A 835 36.02 37.75 -17.74
N LEU A 836 35.63 37.98 -19.00
CA LEU A 836 35.83 39.28 -19.65
C LEU A 836 34.99 40.41 -19.02
N SER A 837 33.80 40.10 -18.50
CA SER A 837 32.82 41.07 -17.96
C SER A 837 32.99 41.39 -16.47
N ILE A 838 34.13 41.04 -15.86
CA ILE A 838 34.39 41.34 -14.44
C ILE A 838 34.76 42.81 -14.21
N LYS A 839 34.37 43.38 -13.06
CA LYS A 839 34.65 44.78 -12.68
C LYS A 839 36.11 45.22 -12.91
N SER A 840 37.08 44.36 -12.59
CA SER A 840 38.50 44.69 -12.75
C SER A 840 38.91 44.86 -14.22
N ASN A 841 38.20 44.24 -15.17
CA ASN A 841 38.48 44.39 -16.59
C ASN A 841 37.93 45.70 -17.17
N LEU A 842 36.94 46.33 -16.54
CA LEU A 842 36.26 47.54 -17.05
C LEU A 842 37.25 48.64 -17.46
N SER A 843 38.21 48.96 -16.58
CA SER A 843 39.23 49.98 -16.86
C SER A 843 40.24 49.56 -17.94
N HIS A 844 40.60 48.27 -17.98
CA HIS A 844 41.57 47.74 -18.95
C HIS A 844 40.95 47.65 -20.35
N LEU A 845 39.71 47.17 -20.45
CA LEU A 845 38.95 47.12 -21.70
C LEU A 845 38.64 48.53 -22.21
N LYS A 846 38.30 49.49 -21.33
CA LYS A 846 38.16 50.90 -21.72
C LYS A 846 39.42 51.43 -22.38
N GLN A 847 40.57 51.25 -21.73
CA GLN A 847 41.86 51.68 -22.27
C GLN A 847 42.18 51.00 -23.61
N LEU A 848 41.95 49.69 -23.72
CA LEU A 848 42.19 48.92 -24.94
C LEU A 848 41.28 49.39 -26.09
N PHE A 849 39.99 49.52 -25.84
CA PHE A 849 38.97 49.79 -26.86
C PHE A 849 39.02 51.24 -27.32
N GLU A 850 39.35 52.18 -26.43
CA GLU A 850 39.66 53.57 -26.79
C GLU A 850 40.95 53.68 -27.62
N ALA A 851 42.02 52.98 -27.22
CA ALA A 851 43.29 52.98 -27.94
C ALA A 851 43.13 52.41 -29.35
N LEU A 852 42.34 51.35 -29.48
CA LEU A 852 42.06 50.70 -30.75
C LEU A 852 40.99 51.43 -31.56
N LYS A 853 40.04 52.14 -30.93
CA LYS A 853 38.76 52.56 -31.53
C LYS A 853 37.94 51.36 -32.00
N VAL A 854 37.70 50.41 -31.11
CA VAL A 854 36.80 49.24 -31.29
C VAL A 854 35.67 49.38 -30.30
N SER A 855 34.43 49.12 -30.71
CA SER A 855 33.29 49.06 -29.79
C SER A 855 33.09 47.65 -29.22
N ILE A 856 32.39 47.54 -28.08
CA ILE A 856 31.98 46.22 -27.55
C ILE A 856 31.15 45.46 -28.58
N GLU A 857 30.28 46.14 -29.33
CA GLU A 857 29.46 45.49 -30.35
C GLU A 857 30.30 44.94 -31.50
N GLU A 858 31.33 45.68 -31.95
CA GLU A 858 32.26 45.21 -32.99
C GLU A 858 33.05 43.98 -32.51
N PHE A 859 33.51 43.98 -31.26
CA PHE A 859 34.18 42.83 -30.67
C PHE A 859 33.22 41.63 -30.50
N ASN A 860 32.02 41.85 -29.96
CA ASN A 860 31.01 40.82 -29.71
C ASN A 860 30.41 40.22 -31.00
N GLN A 861 30.60 40.86 -32.17
CA GLN A 861 30.22 40.30 -33.48
C GLN A 861 31.14 39.16 -33.92
N VAL A 862 32.40 39.19 -33.51
CA VAL A 862 33.43 38.20 -33.89
C VAL A 862 33.77 37.26 -32.73
N SER A 863 33.60 37.72 -31.48
CA SER A 863 33.87 36.94 -30.28
C SER A 863 32.70 36.05 -29.85
N TYR A 864 33.00 34.83 -29.41
CA TYR A 864 32.04 33.93 -28.76
C TYR A 864 31.79 34.28 -27.28
N GLU A 865 32.85 34.70 -26.57
CA GLU A 865 32.76 35.24 -25.21
C GLU A 865 32.38 36.72 -25.32
N GLN A 866 31.14 37.06 -24.98
CA GLN A 866 30.64 38.43 -25.10
C GLN A 866 31.01 39.24 -23.86
N ILE A 867 31.44 40.48 -24.08
CA ILE A 867 31.63 41.46 -23.02
C ILE A 867 30.29 42.13 -22.77
N ASP A 868 29.81 42.06 -21.53
CA ASP A 868 28.57 42.69 -21.08
C ASP A 868 28.62 43.02 -19.57
N PHE A 869 28.64 44.30 -19.24
CA PHE A 869 28.69 44.82 -17.87
C PHE A 869 27.31 45.15 -17.28
N GLN A 870 26.22 44.80 -17.96
CA GLN A 870 24.86 45.20 -17.56
C GLN A 870 24.47 44.70 -16.16
N GLU A 871 24.77 43.45 -15.82
CA GLU A 871 24.46 42.89 -14.49
C GLU A 871 25.20 43.63 -13.36
N TYR A 872 26.46 44.03 -13.62
CA TYR A 872 27.24 44.83 -12.68
C TYR A 872 26.66 46.25 -12.52
N PHE A 873 26.21 46.85 -13.62
CA PHE A 873 25.55 48.15 -13.64
C PHE A 873 24.26 48.16 -12.83
N GLU A 874 23.37 47.19 -13.07
CA GLU A 874 22.07 47.06 -12.41
C GLU A 874 22.24 47.09 -10.88
N ARG A 875 23.17 46.28 -10.36
CA ARG A 875 23.45 46.22 -8.92
C ARG A 875 23.86 47.57 -8.34
N GLU A 876 24.77 48.29 -8.99
CA GLU A 876 25.28 49.58 -8.51
C GLU A 876 24.21 50.69 -8.53
N ILE A 877 23.31 50.65 -9.51
CA ILE A 877 22.20 51.58 -9.62
C ILE A 877 21.10 51.28 -8.60
N THR A 878 20.72 50.01 -8.42
CA THR A 878 19.75 49.59 -7.41
C THR A 878 20.16 50.07 -6.01
N ASN A 879 21.45 49.92 -5.68
CA ASN A 879 22.00 50.43 -4.41
C ASN A 879 21.80 51.94 -4.25
N GLU A 880 22.01 52.72 -5.31
CA GLU A 880 21.83 54.17 -5.27
C GLU A 880 20.34 54.58 -5.23
N ILE A 881 19.44 53.84 -5.91
CA ILE A 881 17.98 54.04 -5.87
C ILE A 881 17.47 53.93 -4.44
N PHE A 882 17.77 52.84 -3.74
CA PHE A 882 17.28 52.62 -2.37
C PHE A 882 17.88 53.61 -1.38
N LYS A 883 19.17 53.95 -1.54
CA LYS A 883 19.83 55.00 -0.75
C LYS A 883 19.15 56.37 -0.88
N LEU A 884 18.56 56.68 -2.04
CA LEU A 884 17.90 57.96 -2.29
C LEU A 884 16.36 57.91 -2.20
N LEU A 885 15.77 56.75 -1.90
CA LEU A 885 14.33 56.53 -1.92
C LEU A 885 13.56 57.46 -0.96
N ASN A 886 14.01 57.60 0.28
CA ASN A 886 13.34 58.46 1.27
C ASN A 886 13.40 59.94 0.88
N LYS A 887 14.53 60.37 0.29
CA LYS A 887 14.68 61.71 -0.28
C LYS A 887 13.74 61.93 -1.46
N PHE A 888 13.56 60.91 -2.30
CA PHE A 888 12.66 60.96 -3.45
C PHE A 888 11.19 61.05 -3.02
N ARG A 889 10.75 60.16 -2.13
CA ARG A 889 9.38 60.18 -1.57
C ARG A 889 9.07 61.53 -0.92
N LYS A 890 10.01 62.10 -0.17
CA LYS A 890 9.84 63.42 0.45
C LYS A 890 9.70 64.54 -0.58
N TYR A 891 10.58 64.55 -1.59
CA TYR A 891 10.50 65.51 -2.69
C TYR A 891 9.15 65.40 -3.39
N LEU A 892 8.75 64.19 -3.78
CA LEU A 892 7.49 63.92 -4.47
C LEU A 892 6.27 64.35 -3.64
N TYR A 893 6.23 63.99 -2.36
CA TYR A 893 5.15 64.40 -1.45
C TYR A 893 5.02 65.93 -1.41
N SER A 894 6.13 66.67 -1.35
CA SER A 894 6.11 68.13 -1.35
C SER A 894 5.57 68.74 -2.65
N GLN A 895 5.78 68.08 -3.79
CA GLN A 895 5.28 68.54 -5.09
C GLN A 895 3.78 68.27 -5.28
N LEU A 896 3.27 67.17 -4.72
CA LEU A 896 1.89 66.72 -4.93
C LEU A 896 0.92 67.20 -3.84
N LYS A 897 1.39 67.59 -2.65
CA LYS A 897 0.53 67.95 -1.51
C LYS A 897 -0.51 69.04 -1.82
N ASP A 898 -0.14 70.02 -2.63
CA ASP A 898 -1.01 71.17 -2.98
C ASP A 898 -1.70 71.00 -4.35
N LYS A 899 -1.63 69.80 -4.95
CA LYS A 899 -2.30 69.47 -6.20
C LYS A 899 -3.71 68.91 -5.98
N ASP A 900 -4.44 68.71 -7.06
CA ASP A 900 -5.75 68.05 -7.05
C ASP A 900 -5.62 66.53 -6.80
N ILE A 901 -6.78 65.87 -6.66
CA ILE A 901 -6.89 64.44 -6.36
C ILE A 901 -6.25 63.59 -7.47
N ASP A 902 -6.44 63.96 -8.74
CA ASP A 902 -5.94 63.22 -9.91
C ASP A 902 -4.41 63.18 -9.96
N GLU A 903 -3.73 64.21 -9.47
CA GLU A 903 -2.27 64.23 -9.37
C GLU A 903 -1.77 63.59 -8.06
N LYS A 904 -2.53 63.72 -6.96
CA LYS A 904 -2.18 63.09 -5.68
C LYS A 904 -2.26 61.57 -5.73
N GLN A 905 -3.24 61.01 -6.46
CA GLN A 905 -3.42 59.56 -6.56
C GLN A 905 -2.29 58.83 -7.31
N LYS A 906 -1.40 59.57 -7.99
CA LYS A 906 -0.22 59.02 -8.69
C LYS A 906 1.03 58.93 -7.82
N PHE A 907 0.95 59.27 -6.53
CA PHE A 907 2.13 59.29 -5.66
C PHE A 907 2.83 57.92 -5.60
N MET A 908 2.07 56.84 -5.38
CA MET A 908 2.63 55.49 -5.32
C MET A 908 3.10 55.01 -6.70
N GLU A 909 2.39 55.35 -7.78
CA GLU A 909 2.83 55.07 -9.16
C GLU A 909 4.25 55.62 -9.41
N TYR A 910 4.51 56.89 -9.06
CA TYR A 910 5.85 57.47 -9.18
C TYR A 910 6.91 56.82 -8.30
N VAL A 911 6.53 56.35 -7.10
CA VAL A 911 7.45 55.67 -6.18
C VAL A 911 7.81 54.28 -6.73
N ASP A 912 6.82 53.56 -7.26
CA ASP A 912 7.01 52.24 -7.84
C ASP A 912 7.83 52.35 -9.14
N GLU A 913 7.51 53.30 -10.02
CA GLU A 913 8.31 53.58 -11.21
C GLU A 913 9.77 53.96 -10.86
N TYR A 914 10.02 54.69 -9.77
CA TYR A 914 11.38 55.05 -9.36
C TYR A 914 12.18 53.81 -8.92
N LYS A 915 11.52 52.83 -8.32
CA LYS A 915 12.13 51.55 -7.91
C LYS A 915 12.33 50.60 -9.09
N GLU A 916 11.41 50.63 -10.05
CA GLU A 916 11.33 49.65 -11.14
C GLU A 916 12.06 50.06 -12.43
N ASN A 917 12.45 51.33 -12.58
CA ASN A 917 13.10 51.84 -13.81
C ASN A 917 14.60 51.51 -13.94
N TYR A 918 15.02 50.29 -13.59
CA TYR A 918 16.39 49.81 -13.80
C TYR A 918 16.77 49.66 -15.29
N LEU A 919 15.80 49.54 -16.20
CA LEU A 919 16.00 49.26 -17.63
C LEU A 919 15.75 50.47 -18.52
N ASN A 920 16.57 51.51 -18.39
CA ASN A 920 16.50 52.61 -19.34
C ASN A 920 17.45 52.35 -20.51
N ASP A 921 16.92 51.99 -21.70
CA ASP A 921 17.65 51.81 -22.97
C ASP A 921 18.53 53.02 -23.36
N ASN A 922 18.32 54.16 -22.69
CA ASN A 922 19.04 55.40 -22.93
C ASN A 922 20.40 55.51 -22.20
N TYR A 923 20.77 54.54 -21.34
CA TYR A 923 22.10 54.44 -20.76
C TYR A 923 22.69 53.05 -21.02
N ASP A 924 23.87 52.99 -21.63
CA ASP A 924 24.51 51.73 -22.04
C ASP A 924 25.93 51.67 -21.47
N ILE A 925 26.11 50.89 -20.41
CA ILE A 925 27.42 50.72 -19.76
C ILE A 925 28.46 50.11 -20.71
N ASN A 926 28.04 49.32 -21.70
CA ASN A 926 28.97 48.71 -22.65
C ASN A 926 29.49 49.72 -23.69
N LYS A 927 28.82 50.86 -23.85
CA LYS A 927 29.35 52.00 -24.61
C LYS A 927 30.28 52.89 -23.80
N GLU A 928 29.96 53.10 -22.53
CA GLU A 928 30.70 54.05 -21.68
C GLU A 928 31.91 53.42 -20.98
N LEU A 929 31.85 52.11 -20.75
CA LEU A 929 32.83 51.32 -19.99
C LEU A 929 33.18 51.97 -18.63
N GLU A 930 32.20 52.67 -18.05
CA GLU A 930 32.24 53.31 -16.73
C GLU A 930 30.82 53.47 -16.18
N ILE A 931 30.67 53.57 -14.85
CA ILE A 931 29.37 53.82 -14.22
C ILE A 931 29.26 55.31 -13.87
N ASP A 932 28.46 56.05 -14.64
CA ASP A 932 28.11 57.44 -14.35
C ASP A 932 26.71 57.52 -13.73
N LYS A 933 26.66 57.44 -12.39
CA LYS A 933 25.41 57.51 -11.61
C LYS A 933 24.65 58.81 -11.87
N LYS A 934 25.37 59.94 -11.94
CA LYS A 934 24.75 61.25 -12.16
C LYS A 934 24.04 61.28 -13.51
N LYS A 935 24.74 60.86 -14.57
CA LYS A 935 24.20 60.82 -15.93
C LYS A 935 22.99 59.90 -16.01
N TYR A 936 23.06 58.70 -15.41
CA TYR A 936 21.92 57.79 -15.36
C TYR A 936 20.68 58.44 -14.71
N PHE A 937 20.80 58.99 -13.50
CA PHE A 937 19.66 59.61 -12.81
C PHE A 937 19.15 60.88 -13.53
N ASP A 938 20.03 61.67 -14.14
CA ASP A 938 19.63 62.83 -14.94
C ASP A 938 18.92 62.42 -16.25
N ILE A 939 19.17 61.22 -16.78
CA ILE A 939 18.39 60.63 -17.89
C ILE A 939 17.06 60.12 -17.36
N LEU A 940 17.07 59.38 -16.24
CA LEU A 940 15.86 58.87 -15.59
C LEU A 940 14.86 60.00 -15.31
N PHE A 941 15.29 61.11 -14.69
CA PHE A 941 14.39 62.22 -14.36
C PHE A 941 13.90 63.03 -15.57
N LYS A 942 14.39 62.74 -16.78
CA LYS A 942 13.91 63.32 -18.04
C LYS A 942 12.88 62.46 -18.77
N THR A 943 12.62 61.23 -18.32
CA THR A 943 11.57 60.36 -18.90
C THR A 943 10.20 61.01 -18.76
N GLU A 944 9.22 60.60 -19.59
CA GLU A 944 7.89 61.20 -19.59
C GLU A 944 7.22 61.19 -18.21
N SER A 945 7.43 60.12 -17.46
CA SER A 945 7.00 59.98 -16.07
C SER A 945 7.51 61.11 -15.19
N PHE A 946 8.83 61.29 -15.08
CA PHE A 946 9.42 62.18 -14.08
C PHE A 946 9.63 63.62 -14.58
N LYS A 947 9.52 63.89 -15.89
CA LYS A 947 9.79 65.20 -16.50
C LYS A 947 8.99 66.34 -15.84
N ARG A 948 7.78 66.05 -15.36
CA ARG A 948 6.89 67.02 -14.69
C ARG A 948 7.36 67.40 -13.28
N LEU A 949 8.22 66.58 -12.66
CA LEU A 949 8.72 66.79 -11.31
C LEU A 949 9.92 67.76 -11.24
N ASN A 950 10.54 68.11 -12.38
CA ASN A 950 11.70 69.01 -12.47
C ASN A 950 12.87 68.65 -11.52
N LEU A 951 13.08 67.34 -11.34
CA LEU A 951 14.10 66.76 -10.46
C LEU A 951 15.44 66.53 -11.22
N THR A 952 16.56 66.60 -10.50
CA THR A 952 17.89 66.20 -10.99
C THR A 952 18.58 65.38 -9.91
N TYR A 953 19.64 64.62 -10.26
CA TYR A 953 20.38 63.84 -9.29
C TYR A 953 20.89 64.69 -8.11
N GLU A 954 21.48 65.86 -8.43
CA GLU A 954 21.99 66.81 -7.45
C GLU A 954 20.90 67.31 -6.49
N LYS A 955 19.76 67.77 -7.04
CA LYS A 955 18.62 68.25 -6.25
C LYS A 955 18.07 67.18 -5.31
N LEU A 956 18.06 65.92 -5.76
CA LEU A 956 17.62 64.79 -4.95
C LEU A 956 18.59 64.50 -3.81
N THR A 957 19.90 64.48 -4.10
CA THR A 957 20.93 64.20 -3.09
C THR A 957 20.97 65.25 -1.98
N GLU A 958 20.62 66.51 -2.28
CA GLU A 958 20.54 67.63 -1.34
C GLU A 958 19.27 67.65 -0.48
N GLN A 959 18.26 66.81 -0.76
CA GLN A 959 17.06 66.73 0.07
C GLN A 959 17.36 66.16 1.46
N ASN A 960 16.68 66.69 2.47
CA ASN A 960 16.64 66.09 3.79
C ASN A 960 15.72 64.86 3.80
N GLU A 961 16.06 63.86 4.61
CA GLU A 961 15.22 62.69 4.83
C GLU A 961 14.07 63.02 5.79
N THR A 962 12.89 62.47 5.56
CA THR A 962 11.76 62.55 6.50
C THR A 962 10.96 61.26 6.39
N ASP A 963 10.60 60.69 7.54
CA ASP A 963 9.76 59.50 7.68
C ASP A 963 8.30 59.86 7.31
N LEU A 964 7.86 59.42 6.14
CA LEU A 964 6.48 59.60 5.66
C LEU A 964 5.58 58.45 6.13
N GLU A 965 6.15 57.38 6.66
CA GLU A 965 5.47 56.20 7.16
C GLU A 965 4.65 56.55 8.42
N ASN A 966 5.17 57.37 9.33
CA ASN A 966 4.38 57.89 10.45
C ASN A 966 3.18 58.71 9.99
N LEU A 967 3.36 59.56 8.97
CA LEU A 967 2.28 60.37 8.40
C LEU A 967 1.18 59.50 7.79
N PHE A 968 1.57 58.45 7.07
CA PHE A 968 0.63 57.48 6.50
C PHE A 968 -0.17 56.76 7.59
N ARG A 969 0.50 56.28 8.65
CA ARG A 969 -0.16 55.62 9.79
C ARG A 969 -1.18 56.54 10.46
N ASP A 970 -0.79 57.77 10.78
CA ASP A 970 -1.68 58.76 11.38
C ASP A 970 -2.90 59.05 10.49
N ASN A 971 -2.71 59.05 9.18
CA ASN A 971 -3.80 59.24 8.23
C ASN A 971 -4.70 58.00 8.13
N LYS A 972 -4.14 56.79 8.14
CA LYS A 972 -4.89 55.52 8.14
C LYS A 972 -5.82 55.44 9.35
N GLU A 973 -5.31 55.73 10.55
CA GLU A 973 -6.11 55.74 11.78
C GLU A 973 -7.27 56.77 11.70
N LYS A 974 -6.98 57.99 11.22
CA LYS A 974 -8.00 59.03 11.03
C LYS A 974 -9.03 58.64 9.98
N PHE A 975 -8.61 58.02 8.88
CA PHE A 975 -9.50 57.52 7.83
C PHE A 975 -10.42 56.43 8.39
N GLN A 976 -9.86 55.39 9.03
CA GLN A 976 -10.61 54.29 9.63
C GLN A 976 -11.62 54.80 10.67
N LYS A 977 -11.22 55.75 11.52
CA LYS A 977 -12.12 56.36 12.51
C LYS A 977 -13.28 57.11 11.85
N LYS A 978 -13.02 57.87 10.77
CA LYS A 978 -14.08 58.56 10.03
C LYS A 978 -14.97 57.58 9.26
N LEU A 979 -14.40 56.54 8.67
CA LEU A 979 -15.15 55.51 7.94
C LEU A 979 -16.11 54.76 8.86
N ARG A 980 -15.66 54.36 10.07
CA ARG A 980 -16.51 53.73 11.10
C ARG A 980 -17.63 54.64 11.62
N GLN A 981 -17.48 55.96 11.50
CA GLN A 981 -18.55 56.91 11.82
C GLN A 981 -19.63 56.98 10.73
N THR A 982 -19.28 56.58 9.50
CA THR A 982 -20.15 56.67 8.33
C THR A 982 -20.83 55.34 7.99
N MET A 983 -20.14 54.20 8.14
CA MET A 983 -20.68 52.87 7.83
C MET A 983 -20.00 51.74 8.62
N SER A 984 -20.62 50.55 8.62
CA SER A 984 -19.99 49.31 9.06
C SER A 984 -19.27 48.65 7.88
N PHE A 985 -18.11 48.04 8.12
CA PHE A 985 -17.30 47.35 7.12
C PHE A 985 -16.45 46.26 7.78
N LEU A 986 -16.05 45.23 7.03
CA LEU A 986 -15.11 44.21 7.50
C LEU A 986 -13.67 44.74 7.37
N ASN A 987 -12.79 44.39 8.31
CA ASN A 987 -11.39 44.83 8.24
C ASN A 987 -10.68 44.33 6.97
N GLU A 988 -11.10 43.19 6.41
CA GLU A 988 -10.61 42.66 5.14
C GLU A 988 -10.95 43.59 3.97
N ASP A 989 -12.17 44.13 3.91
CA ASP A 989 -12.59 45.10 2.88
C ASP A 989 -11.72 46.38 2.93
N LEU A 990 -11.42 46.87 4.14
CA LEU A 990 -10.52 48.02 4.32
C LEU A 990 -9.08 47.70 3.89
N LYS A 991 -8.62 46.46 4.09
CA LYS A 991 -7.31 46.03 3.64
C LYS A 991 -7.25 46.00 2.12
N GLU A 992 -8.21 45.34 1.46
CA GLU A 992 -8.29 45.25 0.00
C GLU A 992 -8.41 46.64 -0.65
N PHE A 993 -9.27 47.51 -0.11
CA PHE A 993 -9.42 48.87 -0.63
C PHE A 993 -8.12 49.69 -0.57
N LEU A 994 -7.32 49.52 0.48
CA LEU A 994 -6.04 50.22 0.65
C LEU A 994 -4.87 49.52 -0.07
N ASP A 995 -5.11 48.37 -0.69
CA ASP A 995 -4.14 47.71 -1.58
C ASP A 995 -4.12 48.34 -2.96
N ASP A 996 -5.20 49.03 -3.35
CA ASP A 996 -5.24 49.86 -4.55
C ASP A 996 -4.26 51.04 -4.45
N THR A 997 -3.42 51.17 -5.48
CA THR A 997 -2.33 52.16 -5.57
C THR A 997 -2.83 53.60 -5.49
N GLU A 998 -3.99 53.91 -6.06
CA GLU A 998 -4.57 55.25 -6.04
C GLU A 998 -5.10 55.60 -4.65
N ASN A 999 -5.87 54.70 -4.05
CA ASN A 999 -6.44 54.89 -2.71
C ASN A 999 -5.34 55.03 -1.66
N LYS A 1000 -4.30 54.20 -1.75
CA LYS A 1000 -3.11 54.28 -0.90
C LYS A 1000 -2.38 55.61 -1.05
N SER A 1001 -2.24 56.11 -2.28
CA SER A 1001 -1.64 57.41 -2.57
C SER A 1001 -2.41 58.56 -1.91
N LEU A 1002 -3.74 58.58 -2.07
CA LEU A 1002 -4.61 59.59 -1.47
C LEU A 1002 -4.55 59.60 0.07
N LEU A 1003 -4.29 58.44 0.68
CA LEU A 1003 -4.14 58.32 2.13
C LEU A 1003 -2.90 59.04 2.66
N PHE A 1004 -1.78 59.09 1.91
CA PHE A 1004 -0.61 59.90 2.29
C PHE A 1004 -0.95 61.40 2.43
N PHE A 1005 -1.91 61.90 1.65
CA PHE A 1005 -2.34 63.31 1.68
C PHE A 1005 -3.53 63.57 2.61
N GLY A 1006 -4.12 62.54 3.19
CA GLY A 1006 -5.26 62.67 4.12
C GLY A 1006 -6.56 63.07 3.43
N GLU A 1007 -6.78 62.67 2.17
CA GLU A 1007 -7.98 62.98 1.38
C GLU A 1007 -9.19 62.12 1.79
N TYR A 1008 -9.54 62.15 3.08
CA TYR A 1008 -10.50 61.23 3.69
C TYR A 1008 -11.88 61.24 3.04
N ASN A 1009 -12.37 62.40 2.58
CA ASN A 1009 -13.72 62.49 2.03
C ASN A 1009 -13.82 61.76 0.69
N GLU A 1010 -12.80 61.86 -0.15
CA GLU A 1010 -12.77 61.13 -1.42
C GLU A 1010 -12.59 59.63 -1.16
N LEU A 1011 -11.73 59.25 -0.22
CA LEU A 1011 -11.55 57.85 0.18
C LEU A 1011 -12.83 57.22 0.71
N ILE A 1012 -13.59 57.90 1.57
CA ILE A 1012 -14.88 57.41 2.07
C ILE A 1012 -15.86 57.22 0.91
N LYS A 1013 -15.96 58.20 0.01
CA LYS A 1013 -16.84 58.13 -1.17
C LYS A 1013 -16.49 56.97 -2.10
N ARG A 1014 -15.20 56.70 -2.33
CA ARG A 1014 -14.75 55.54 -3.13
C ARG A 1014 -15.11 54.23 -2.44
N PHE A 1015 -14.82 54.12 -1.14
CA PHE A 1015 -15.16 52.95 -0.34
C PHE A 1015 -16.67 52.64 -0.35
N GLU A 1016 -17.52 53.66 -0.19
CA GLU A 1016 -18.99 53.53 -0.25
C GLU A 1016 -19.51 53.01 -1.60
N ASN A 1017 -18.85 53.37 -2.69
CA ASN A 1017 -19.27 52.95 -4.03
C ASN A 1017 -18.87 51.51 -4.31
N GLU A 1018 -17.73 51.08 -3.78
CA GLU A 1018 -17.14 49.76 -4.05
C GLU A 1018 -17.70 48.68 -3.14
N TYR A 1019 -17.89 48.98 -1.85
CA TYR A 1019 -18.30 48.01 -0.81
C TYR A 1019 -19.73 48.23 -0.29
N LYS A 1020 -20.60 48.78 -1.13
CA LYS A 1020 -21.99 49.08 -0.76
C LYS A 1020 -22.77 47.78 -0.45
N PRO A 1021 -23.35 47.60 0.75
CA PRO A 1021 -24.08 46.36 1.05
C PRO A 1021 -25.44 46.33 0.34
N GLU A 1022 -25.75 45.23 -0.36
CA GLU A 1022 -27.13 44.87 -0.71
C GLU A 1022 -27.84 44.36 0.55
N GLU A 1023 -29.02 44.92 0.86
CA GLU A 1023 -29.83 44.54 2.01
C GLU A 1023 -30.34 43.08 1.89
N THR A 1024 -29.55 42.12 2.36
CA THR A 1024 -30.05 40.80 2.78
C THR A 1024 -29.08 40.11 3.73
N GLU A 1025 -29.68 39.49 4.74
CA GLU A 1025 -29.14 38.59 5.76
C GLU A 1025 -28.73 39.21 7.10
N GLU A 1026 -29.33 38.60 8.12
CA GLU A 1026 -29.20 38.92 9.53
C GLU A 1026 -27.73 38.92 9.93
N ASP A 1027 -27.33 40.08 10.44
CA ASP A 1027 -26.10 40.39 11.14
C ASP A 1027 -25.86 39.36 12.27
N THR A 1028 -25.22 38.24 11.91
CA THR A 1028 -24.44 37.48 12.89
C THR A 1028 -23.15 38.27 13.09
N GLY A 1029 -23.25 39.30 13.94
CA GLY A 1029 -22.17 40.22 14.27
C GLY A 1029 -20.85 39.47 14.34
N GLY A 1030 -20.00 39.71 13.33
CA GLY A 1030 -18.69 39.12 13.19
C GLY A 1030 -17.91 39.41 14.46
N THR A 1031 -17.91 38.44 15.36
CA THR A 1031 -17.18 38.54 16.62
C THR A 1031 -15.72 38.57 16.20
N ILE A 1032 -15.04 39.71 16.41
CA ILE A 1032 -13.59 39.82 16.21
C ILE A 1032 -13.00 38.56 16.86
N LYS A 1033 -12.42 37.67 16.05
CA LYS A 1033 -11.85 36.42 16.55
C LYS A 1033 -10.61 36.79 17.33
N LYS A 1034 -10.81 37.02 18.62
CA LYS A 1034 -9.74 37.16 19.56
C LYS A 1034 -9.02 35.83 19.66
N LYS A 1035 -7.76 35.84 19.28
CA LYS A 1035 -6.84 34.74 19.49
C LYS A 1035 -5.98 35.06 20.71
N THR A 1036 -5.54 34.01 21.37
CA THR A 1036 -4.65 34.11 22.51
C THR A 1036 -3.35 33.39 22.17
N ILE A 1037 -2.23 34.09 22.30
CA ILE A 1037 -0.90 33.49 22.24
C ILE A 1037 -0.23 33.69 23.60
N LYS A 1038 0.48 32.67 24.07
CA LYS A 1038 1.33 32.82 25.25
C LYS A 1038 2.61 33.50 24.84
N LEU A 1039 2.80 34.76 25.22
CA LEU A 1039 4.03 35.51 25.02
C LEU A 1039 4.64 35.81 26.39
N ASN A 1040 5.90 35.42 26.61
CA ASN A 1040 6.62 35.60 27.88
C ASN A 1040 5.86 35.02 29.10
N ASP A 1041 5.24 33.85 28.90
CA ASP A 1041 4.36 33.14 29.86
C ASP A 1041 3.06 33.88 30.25
N LYS A 1042 2.74 34.99 29.57
CA LYS A 1042 1.46 35.70 29.71
C LYS A 1042 0.55 35.41 28.52
N ASP A 1043 -0.73 35.22 28.79
CA ASP A 1043 -1.74 35.12 27.74
C ASP A 1043 -1.97 36.51 27.12
N ALA A 1044 -1.50 36.71 25.89
CA ALA A 1044 -1.72 37.93 25.11
C ALA A 1044 -2.90 37.71 24.16
N GLU A 1045 -4.00 38.43 24.41
CA GLU A 1045 -5.12 38.49 23.47
C GLU A 1045 -4.81 39.49 22.36
N TYR A 1046 -5.05 39.09 21.12
CA TYR A 1046 -4.93 39.94 19.95
C TYR A 1046 -6.02 39.61 18.93
N ASP A 1047 -6.27 40.56 18.04
CA ASP A 1047 -7.28 40.42 17.00
C ASP A 1047 -6.63 39.74 15.79
N GLU A 1048 -7.28 38.71 15.22
CA GLU A 1048 -6.70 37.89 14.13
C GLU A 1048 -6.17 38.70 12.92
N ASP A 1049 -6.72 39.91 12.71
CA ASP A 1049 -6.38 40.82 11.61
C ASP A 1049 -5.64 42.10 12.06
N ASP A 1050 -5.34 42.25 13.35
CA ASP A 1050 -4.66 43.42 13.92
C ASP A 1050 -3.72 43.01 15.07
N TYR A 1051 -2.42 42.92 14.76
CA TYR A 1051 -1.38 42.48 15.69
C TYR A 1051 -0.88 43.60 16.63
N GLN A 1052 -1.56 44.75 16.68
CA GLN A 1052 -1.14 45.89 17.49
C GLN A 1052 -0.89 45.54 18.97
N SER A 1053 -1.75 44.73 19.59
CA SER A 1053 -1.54 44.31 20.98
C SER A 1053 -0.33 43.37 21.15
N LEU A 1054 0.02 42.56 20.15
CA LEU A 1054 1.26 41.78 20.17
C LEU A 1054 2.49 42.69 20.09
N MET A 1055 2.44 43.70 19.21
CA MET A 1055 3.52 44.68 19.07
C MET A 1055 3.77 45.44 20.37
N GLU A 1056 2.72 45.89 21.07
CA GLU A 1056 2.85 46.58 22.36
C GLU A 1056 3.53 45.70 23.42
N ASN A 1057 3.16 44.42 23.53
CA ASN A 1057 3.80 43.48 24.46
C ASN A 1057 5.28 43.21 24.10
N ILE A 1058 5.62 43.19 22.81
CA ILE A 1058 6.99 43.02 22.31
C ILE A 1058 7.83 44.27 22.61
N ASP A 1059 7.28 45.46 22.39
CA ASP A 1059 7.95 46.72 22.66
C ASP A 1059 8.20 46.90 24.17
N GLU A 1060 7.27 46.48 25.04
CA GLU A 1060 7.50 46.40 26.49
C GLU A 1060 8.65 45.45 26.84
N ASP A 1061 8.70 44.26 26.25
CA ASP A 1061 9.79 43.30 26.47
C ASP A 1061 11.15 43.83 26.03
N LEU A 1062 11.23 44.51 24.88
CA LEU A 1062 12.47 45.11 24.36
C LEU A 1062 12.95 46.34 25.14
N ASN A 1063 12.07 46.98 25.91
CA ASN A 1063 12.45 48.03 26.84
C ASN A 1063 13.10 47.46 28.11
N ASP A 1064 12.63 46.30 28.56
CA ASP A 1064 13.09 45.65 29.80
C ASP A 1064 14.28 44.69 29.57
N ASN A 1065 14.40 44.11 28.36
CA ASN A 1065 15.39 43.11 28.00
C ASN A 1065 16.18 43.51 26.74
N GLU A 1066 17.49 43.25 26.74
CA GLU A 1066 18.36 43.45 25.57
C GLU A 1066 18.76 42.08 25.02
N TYR A 1067 18.37 41.81 23.76
CA TYR A 1067 18.70 40.57 23.07
C TYR A 1067 19.93 40.77 22.19
N ASP A 1068 20.91 39.89 22.36
CA ASP A 1068 22.12 39.90 21.56
C ASP A 1068 21.88 39.24 20.19
N MET A 1069 22.29 39.90 19.11
CA MET A 1069 22.23 39.38 17.73
C MET A 1069 23.64 39.11 17.19
N ASP A 1070 24.52 38.66 18.09
CA ASP A 1070 25.86 38.21 17.77
C ASP A 1070 25.87 37.12 16.70
N MET A 1071 26.93 37.13 15.90
CA MET A 1071 27.12 36.19 14.81
C MET A 1071 27.25 34.76 15.37
N HIS A 1072 26.36 33.89 14.92
CA HIS A 1072 26.45 32.46 15.14
C HIS A 1072 27.09 31.84 13.91
N ASP A 1073 28.15 31.04 14.10
CA ASP A 1073 28.82 30.33 13.02
C ASP A 1073 28.22 28.92 12.96
N PRO A 1074 27.29 28.65 12.02
CA PRO A 1074 26.61 27.36 11.98
C PRO A 1074 27.56 26.28 11.49
N GLU A 1075 27.54 25.11 12.14
CA GLU A 1075 28.27 23.92 11.68
C GLU A 1075 27.32 22.82 11.23
N LYS A 1076 27.74 22.05 10.22
CA LYS A 1076 26.96 20.91 9.72
C LYS A 1076 26.90 19.81 10.80
N PRO A 1077 25.71 19.30 11.15
CA PRO A 1077 25.56 18.28 12.18
C PRO A 1077 26.31 16.99 11.80
N GLU A 1078 26.98 16.34 12.76
CA GLU A 1078 27.60 15.04 12.52
C GLU A 1078 26.55 13.98 12.13
N GLU A 1079 26.82 13.17 11.09
CA GLU A 1079 25.97 12.04 10.70
C GLU A 1079 25.84 11.03 11.84
N LYS A 1080 24.79 11.15 12.66
CA LYS A 1080 24.49 10.12 13.67
C LYS A 1080 24.09 8.82 12.95
N PRO A 1081 24.72 7.67 13.27
CA PRO A 1081 24.34 6.38 12.71
C PRO A 1081 22.87 6.10 13.00
N SER A 1082 22.13 5.72 11.96
CA SER A 1082 20.71 5.37 12.05
C SER A 1082 20.49 4.23 13.05
N LYS A 1083 20.15 4.58 14.30
CA LYS A 1083 19.61 3.61 15.25
C LYS A 1083 18.20 3.25 14.80
N GLY A 1084 17.99 1.94 14.64
CA GLY A 1084 16.78 1.34 14.07
C GLY A 1084 15.49 1.92 14.63
N ARG A 1085 14.59 2.29 13.71
CA ARG A 1085 13.21 2.65 14.01
C ARG A 1085 12.48 1.45 14.60
N SER A 1086 12.33 1.45 15.92
CA SER A 1086 11.22 0.78 16.58
C SER A 1086 9.91 1.46 16.15
N GLY A 1087 8.97 0.67 15.63
CA GLY A 1087 7.64 1.14 15.27
C GLY A 1087 6.92 1.74 16.48
N GLY A 1088 6.76 3.06 16.47
CA GLY A 1088 5.77 3.79 17.25
C GLY A 1088 4.75 4.36 16.28
N GLY A 1089 3.47 4.02 16.47
CA GLY A 1089 2.40 4.25 15.53
C GLY A 1089 2.23 5.70 15.08
N GLY A 1090 2.02 5.89 13.78
CA GLY A 1090 1.47 7.10 13.21
C GLY A 1090 0.01 7.25 13.62
N GLY A 1091 -0.21 7.88 14.79
CA GLY A 1091 -1.48 8.44 15.19
C GLY A 1091 -1.42 9.97 15.12
N GLY A 1092 -2.40 10.59 14.47
CA GLY A 1092 -2.78 11.98 14.76
C GLY A 1092 -2.27 13.08 13.83
N GLY A 1093 -2.45 12.95 12.51
CA GLY A 1093 -2.40 14.09 11.59
C GLY A 1093 -3.68 14.93 11.68
N GLY A 1094 -3.77 15.82 12.68
CA GLY A 1094 -4.94 16.72 12.79
C GLY A 1094 -4.83 17.91 13.75
N ALA A 1095 -3.79 18.01 14.62
CA ALA A 1095 -3.81 18.98 15.72
C ALA A 1095 -2.51 19.80 15.94
N ARG A 1096 -1.70 20.06 14.90
CA ARG A 1096 -0.45 20.85 15.05
C ARG A 1096 -0.23 21.97 14.03
N ARG A 1097 -1.28 22.51 13.42
CA ARG A 1097 -1.21 23.62 12.44
C ARG A 1097 -1.69 24.98 12.96
N LYS A 1098 -1.92 25.15 14.26
CA LYS A 1098 -2.74 26.27 14.73
C LYS A 1098 -2.05 27.64 14.89
N ASN A 1099 -0.71 27.75 14.99
CA ASN A 1099 -0.04 29.03 15.33
C ASN A 1099 1.18 29.41 14.43
N THR A 1100 1.33 28.85 13.23
CA THR A 1100 2.57 29.04 12.43
C THR A 1100 2.75 30.46 11.91
N LYS A 1101 1.66 31.20 11.65
CA LYS A 1101 1.72 32.58 11.14
C LYS A 1101 2.10 33.57 12.24
N GLU A 1102 1.53 33.39 13.42
CA GLU A 1102 1.78 34.21 14.60
C GLU A 1102 3.25 34.16 15.03
N ILE A 1103 3.85 32.97 15.02
CA ILE A 1103 5.26 32.76 15.34
C ILE A 1103 6.17 33.53 14.38
N GLY A 1104 5.85 33.51 13.07
CA GLY A 1104 6.58 34.27 12.05
C GLY A 1104 6.52 35.78 12.29
N PHE A 1105 5.31 36.32 12.47
CA PHE A 1105 5.10 37.75 12.76
C PHE A 1105 5.90 38.23 13.98
N VAL A 1106 5.78 37.52 15.10
CA VAL A 1106 6.46 37.89 16.35
C VAL A 1106 7.98 37.89 16.15
N GLY A 1107 8.52 36.88 15.44
CA GLY A 1107 9.96 36.80 15.14
C GLY A 1107 10.45 37.98 14.30
N GLU A 1108 9.77 38.29 13.20
CA GLU A 1108 10.14 39.41 12.32
C GLU A 1108 10.09 40.75 13.05
N TYR A 1109 9.06 40.99 13.87
CA TYR A 1109 8.94 42.26 14.59
C TYR A 1109 10.05 42.44 15.63
N TYR A 1110 10.42 41.39 16.37
CA TYR A 1110 11.56 41.41 17.28
C TYR A 1110 12.88 41.76 16.56
N VAL A 1111 13.13 41.14 15.40
CA VAL A 1111 14.32 41.42 14.58
C VAL A 1111 14.29 42.85 14.05
N TYR A 1112 13.15 43.32 13.53
CA TYR A 1112 12.97 44.69 13.06
C TYR A 1112 13.35 45.72 14.14
N GLN A 1113 12.74 45.63 15.33
CA GLN A 1113 13.00 46.58 16.41
C GLN A 1113 14.45 46.54 16.89
N SER A 1114 15.04 45.35 16.95
CA SER A 1114 16.45 45.18 17.32
C SER A 1114 17.39 45.84 16.30
N LEU A 1115 17.11 45.69 15.00
CA LEU A 1115 17.86 46.37 13.93
C LEU A 1115 17.62 47.89 13.95
N VAL A 1116 16.41 48.36 14.22
CA VAL A 1116 16.08 49.79 14.36
C VAL A 1116 16.86 50.41 15.51
N LYS A 1117 16.96 49.72 16.66
CA LYS A 1117 17.78 50.16 17.80
C LYS A 1117 19.26 50.27 17.43
N LYS A 1118 19.76 49.39 16.55
CA LYS A 1118 21.16 49.34 16.11
C LYS A 1118 21.51 50.36 15.02
N TYR A 1119 20.72 50.48 13.97
CA TYR A 1119 21.04 51.27 12.76
C TYR A 1119 20.19 52.53 12.56
N SER A 1120 19.24 52.80 13.47
CA SER A 1120 18.20 53.84 13.38
C SER A 1120 17.11 53.53 12.36
N LYS A 1121 15.87 53.94 12.67
CA LYS A 1121 14.66 53.63 11.88
C LYS A 1121 14.77 53.96 10.39
N GLY A 1122 15.42 55.07 10.04
CA GLY A 1122 15.55 55.53 8.65
C GLY A 1122 16.45 54.65 7.76
N LYS A 1123 17.22 53.73 8.36
CA LYS A 1123 18.11 52.80 7.65
C LYS A 1123 17.60 51.36 7.62
N VAL A 1124 16.44 51.06 8.22
CA VAL A 1124 15.88 49.70 8.34
C VAL A 1124 14.52 49.65 7.69
N PHE A 1125 14.37 48.73 6.74
CA PHE A 1125 13.21 48.57 5.88
C PHE A 1125 12.63 47.16 6.08
N TRP A 1126 11.49 47.04 6.74
CA TRP A 1126 10.75 45.79 6.83
C TRP A 1126 9.84 45.67 5.61
N VAL A 1127 10.03 44.66 4.76
CA VAL A 1127 9.42 44.58 3.42
C VAL A 1127 8.52 43.37 3.20
N SER A 1128 8.43 42.45 4.16
CA SER A 1128 7.52 41.29 4.10
C SER A 1128 6.04 41.70 4.18
N GLU A 1129 5.11 40.78 3.90
CA GLU A 1129 3.67 41.03 4.09
C GLU A 1129 3.33 41.37 5.56
N TYR A 1130 4.07 40.85 6.54
CA TYR A 1130 3.83 41.17 7.95
C TYR A 1130 4.10 42.63 8.27
N ALA A 1131 5.02 43.29 7.58
CA ALA A 1131 5.27 44.72 7.74
C ALA A 1131 4.03 45.58 7.41
N LYS A 1132 3.21 45.09 6.47
CA LYS A 1132 1.94 45.70 6.08
C LYS A 1132 0.86 45.44 7.13
N THR A 1133 0.79 44.22 7.67
CA THR A 1133 -0.11 43.87 8.79
C THR A 1133 0.24 44.66 10.05
N ALA A 1134 1.51 44.94 10.31
CA ALA A 1134 1.99 45.76 11.42
C ALA A 1134 1.74 47.28 11.24
N ASN A 1135 1.18 47.72 10.10
CA ASN A 1135 1.07 49.14 9.74
C ASN A 1135 2.41 49.91 9.75
N ILE A 1136 3.54 49.21 9.53
CA ILE A 1136 4.88 49.82 9.51
C ILE A 1136 5.30 50.14 8.09
N ASN A 1137 5.13 49.19 7.17
CA ASN A 1137 5.40 49.38 5.76
C ASN A 1137 4.17 48.95 4.93
N PRO A 1138 3.38 49.90 4.41
CA PRO A 1138 2.18 49.55 3.66
C PRO A 1138 2.49 48.90 2.30
N GLU A 1139 3.74 48.91 1.84
CA GLU A 1139 4.22 48.25 0.62
C GLU A 1139 4.79 46.85 0.87
N GLY A 1140 4.63 46.32 2.09
CA GLY A 1140 5.05 44.96 2.41
C GLY A 1140 4.43 43.92 1.48
N LYS A 1141 5.25 43.06 0.88
CA LYS A 1141 4.83 42.02 -0.08
C LYS A 1141 5.66 40.75 0.06
N ASP A 1142 5.01 39.62 -0.16
CA ASP A 1142 5.67 38.31 -0.15
C ASP A 1142 6.44 38.05 -1.46
N GLY A 1143 7.39 37.11 -1.44
CA GLY A 1143 8.10 36.64 -2.62
C GLY A 1143 9.34 37.45 -3.04
N LEU A 1144 9.80 38.41 -2.22
CA LEU A 1144 11.04 39.15 -2.45
C LEU A 1144 12.31 38.32 -2.16
N GLY A 1145 12.19 37.22 -1.40
CA GLY A 1145 13.29 36.36 -1.01
C GLY A 1145 14.06 36.83 0.24
N TYR A 1146 13.59 37.90 0.90
CA TYR A 1146 14.05 38.41 2.19
C TYR A 1146 12.91 39.17 2.88
N ASP A 1147 12.96 39.27 4.21
CA ASP A 1147 11.94 39.94 5.02
C ASP A 1147 12.30 41.38 5.37
N LEU A 1148 13.57 41.66 5.66
CA LEU A 1148 14.08 42.98 6.03
C LEU A 1148 15.31 43.37 5.21
N MET A 1149 15.51 44.66 5.01
CA MET A 1149 16.74 45.24 4.49
C MET A 1149 17.24 46.32 5.44
N TYR A 1150 18.54 46.42 5.68
CA TYR A 1150 19.11 47.57 6.38
C TYR A 1150 20.36 48.11 5.70
N ILE A 1151 20.65 49.39 5.93
CA ILE A 1151 21.88 50.03 5.46
C ILE A 1151 22.83 50.17 6.64
N ASP A 1152 24.00 49.56 6.54
CA ASP A 1152 25.01 49.65 7.60
C ASP A 1152 25.69 51.04 7.67
N ASP A 1153 26.60 51.21 8.61
CA ASP A 1153 27.33 52.48 8.78
C ASP A 1153 28.31 52.78 7.64
N LYS A 1154 28.63 51.80 6.79
CA LYS A 1154 29.45 51.97 5.58
C LYS A 1154 28.60 52.31 4.36
N GLY A 1155 27.27 52.36 4.50
CA GLY A 1155 26.34 52.63 3.40
C GLY A 1155 26.06 51.41 2.53
N GLN A 1156 26.36 50.20 3.00
CA GLN A 1156 26.10 48.95 2.29
C GLN A 1156 24.73 48.40 2.69
N ALA A 1157 23.94 47.99 1.70
CA ALA A 1157 22.65 47.34 1.93
C ALA A 1157 22.86 45.87 2.30
N HIS A 1158 22.18 45.43 3.35
CA HIS A 1158 22.12 44.06 3.84
C HIS A 1158 20.68 43.57 3.80
N TYR A 1159 20.47 42.37 3.29
CA TYR A 1159 19.18 41.70 3.18
C TYR A 1159 19.10 40.61 4.25
N VAL A 1160 17.97 40.51 4.94
CA VAL A 1160 17.78 39.64 6.10
C VAL A 1160 16.50 38.85 5.93
N GLU A 1161 16.62 37.53 5.96
CA GLU A 1161 15.51 36.60 6.12
C GLU A 1161 15.36 36.22 7.59
N VAL A 1162 14.13 36.21 8.11
CA VAL A 1162 13.86 35.89 9.50
C VAL A 1162 13.12 34.56 9.60
N LYS A 1163 13.67 33.64 10.39
CA LYS A 1163 13.02 32.36 10.70
C LYS A 1163 12.73 32.32 12.19
N ALA A 1164 11.55 31.85 12.57
CA ALA A 1164 11.14 31.83 13.97
C ALA A 1164 10.52 30.48 14.34
N THR A 1165 10.83 30.01 15.55
CA THR A 1165 10.26 28.80 16.12
C THR A 1165 10.05 28.93 17.63
N ASN A 1166 9.08 28.19 18.17
CA ASN A 1166 8.84 28.07 19.61
C ASN A 1166 9.64 26.93 20.27
N THR A 1167 10.60 26.36 19.54
CA THR A 1167 11.53 25.34 20.03
C THR A 1167 12.95 25.89 20.08
N ASP A 1168 13.84 25.15 20.71
CA ASP A 1168 15.30 25.33 20.69
C ASP A 1168 15.96 24.54 19.53
N ASP A 1169 15.16 24.08 18.56
CA ASP A 1169 15.63 23.30 17.42
C ASP A 1169 16.35 24.20 16.40
N LEU A 1170 17.63 23.93 16.14
CA LEU A 1170 18.47 24.61 15.14
C LEU A 1170 18.14 24.11 13.72
N SER A 1171 16.86 24.17 13.38
CA SER A 1171 16.38 23.82 12.05
C SER A 1171 15.21 24.70 11.62
N PHE A 1172 15.15 25.01 10.32
CA PHE A 1172 14.09 25.85 9.76
C PHE A 1172 13.82 25.52 8.29
N PRO A 1173 12.56 25.66 7.83
CA PRO A 1173 12.23 25.55 6.42
C PRO A 1173 12.76 26.77 5.65
N ILE A 1174 13.20 26.58 4.41
CA ILE A 1174 13.63 27.66 3.53
C ILE A 1174 13.05 27.49 2.12
N SER A 1175 12.63 28.58 1.48
CA SER A 1175 12.03 28.53 0.15
C SER A 1175 13.07 28.64 -0.98
N SER A 1176 12.71 28.16 -2.18
CA SER A 1176 13.60 28.27 -3.34
C SER A 1176 13.87 29.73 -3.76
N SER A 1177 12.93 30.64 -3.52
CA SER A 1177 13.11 32.08 -3.73
C SER A 1177 14.12 32.69 -2.77
N GLU A 1178 14.07 32.32 -1.47
CA GLU A 1178 15.03 32.76 -0.45
C GLU A 1178 16.44 32.26 -0.77
N VAL A 1179 16.57 30.97 -1.13
CA VAL A 1179 17.87 30.39 -1.52
C VAL A 1179 18.42 31.09 -2.76
N ARG A 1180 17.60 31.28 -3.80
CA ARG A 1180 18.04 31.95 -5.03
C ARG A 1180 18.47 33.39 -4.79
N PHE A 1181 17.67 34.16 -4.05
CA PHE A 1181 17.98 35.55 -3.75
C PHE A 1181 19.23 35.66 -2.87
N GLY A 1182 19.35 34.79 -1.86
CA GLY A 1182 20.49 34.76 -0.96
C GLY A 1182 21.79 34.32 -1.63
N GLU A 1183 21.76 33.38 -2.57
CA GLU A 1183 22.95 33.00 -3.36
C GLU A 1183 23.38 34.13 -4.32
N GLN A 1184 22.43 34.87 -4.89
CA GLN A 1184 22.71 36.06 -5.72
C GLN A 1184 23.33 37.21 -4.90
N HIS A 1185 22.96 37.34 -3.63
CA HIS A 1185 23.39 38.41 -2.74
C HIS A 1185 24.30 37.92 -1.60
N LYS A 1186 25.06 36.84 -1.83
CA LYS A 1186 25.82 36.09 -0.79
C LYS A 1186 26.76 36.90 0.09
N ASP A 1187 27.21 38.08 -0.35
CA ASP A 1187 28.09 38.94 0.44
C ASP A 1187 27.35 39.83 1.44
N ASN A 1188 26.04 40.06 1.24
CA ASN A 1188 25.23 40.96 2.07
C ASN A 1188 23.85 40.37 2.41
N TYR A 1189 23.67 39.06 2.32
CA TYR A 1189 22.42 38.37 2.65
C TYR A 1189 22.63 37.48 3.88
N GLY A 1190 21.83 37.69 4.92
CA GLY A 1190 21.88 36.91 6.14
C GLY A 1190 20.55 36.31 6.56
N ILE A 1191 20.61 35.28 7.39
CA ILE A 1191 19.44 34.67 8.04
C ILE A 1191 19.54 34.88 9.54
N ILE A 1192 18.46 35.37 10.16
CA ILE A 1192 18.34 35.46 11.61
C ILE A 1192 17.27 34.46 12.08
N LEU A 1193 17.69 33.44 12.82
CA LEU A 1193 16.81 32.44 13.42
C LEU A 1193 16.49 32.84 14.87
N VAL A 1194 15.20 33.00 15.19
CA VAL A 1194 14.70 33.31 16.53
C VAL A 1194 14.14 32.05 17.18
N LEU A 1195 14.85 31.54 18.19
CA LEU A 1195 14.50 30.32 18.92
C LEU A 1195 13.65 30.64 20.15
N THR A 1196 12.75 29.72 20.50
CA THR A 1196 11.81 29.89 21.62
C THR A 1196 11.12 31.25 21.62
N VAL A 1197 10.70 31.72 20.43
CA VAL A 1197 10.30 33.11 20.18
C VAL A 1197 9.26 33.65 21.16
N CYS A 1198 8.33 32.81 21.63
CA CYS A 1198 7.31 33.20 22.58
C CYS A 1198 7.72 33.14 24.08
N SER A 1199 8.94 32.72 24.41
CA SER A 1199 9.44 32.59 25.78
C SER A 1199 10.24 33.82 26.22
N GLN A 1200 10.42 33.98 27.54
CA GLN A 1200 11.35 34.94 28.14
C GLN A 1200 12.83 34.60 27.87
N ASN A 1201 13.15 33.33 27.59
CA ASN A 1201 14.52 32.87 27.32
C ASN A 1201 14.85 32.86 25.81
N ARG A 1202 14.30 33.81 25.06
CA ARG A 1202 14.44 33.89 23.60
C ARG A 1202 15.91 34.06 23.20
N ASP A 1203 16.29 33.38 22.12
CA ASP A 1203 17.66 33.37 21.62
C ASP A 1203 17.68 33.70 20.12
N PHE A 1204 18.57 34.60 19.71
CA PHE A 1204 18.71 35.05 18.32
C PHE A 1204 20.00 34.46 17.76
N LYS A 1205 19.89 33.68 16.68
CA LYS A 1205 21.02 33.13 15.93
C LYS A 1205 21.15 33.88 14.62
N ASN A 1206 22.05 34.86 14.57
CA ASN A 1206 22.41 35.53 13.33
C ASN A 1206 23.43 34.67 12.57
N LEU A 1207 22.96 33.93 11.57
CA LEU A 1207 23.77 32.97 10.80
C LEU A 1207 24.70 33.65 9.79
N GLY A 1208 24.69 34.99 9.73
CA GLY A 1208 25.46 35.77 8.78
C GLY A 1208 25.24 35.31 7.33
N ASN A 1209 26.28 35.45 6.51
CA ASN A 1209 26.27 35.06 5.10
C ASN A 1209 26.40 33.53 4.95
N ILE A 1210 25.38 32.80 5.36
CA ILE A 1210 25.38 31.33 5.37
C ILE A 1210 25.53 30.74 3.95
N PHE A 1211 25.13 31.50 2.93
CA PHE A 1211 25.30 31.16 1.51
C PHE A 1211 26.66 31.53 0.91
N LYS A 1212 27.57 32.08 1.73
CA LYS A 1212 28.96 32.27 1.34
C LYS A 1212 29.71 30.94 1.50
N TYR A 1213 29.66 30.14 0.47
CA TYR A 1213 30.29 28.83 0.39
C TYR A 1213 31.82 28.94 0.18
N GLY A 1214 32.58 27.98 0.71
CA GLY A 1214 33.95 27.72 0.26
C GLY A 1214 34.01 27.23 -1.19
N GLU A 1215 35.21 27.14 -1.76
CA GLU A 1215 35.44 26.76 -3.17
C GLU A 1215 34.82 25.38 -3.56
N ASP A 1216 34.63 24.48 -2.59
CA ASP A 1216 34.06 23.14 -2.80
C ASP A 1216 32.65 22.95 -2.20
N GLU A 1217 32.00 24.03 -1.77
CA GLU A 1217 30.74 23.98 -1.02
C GLU A 1217 29.53 24.44 -1.86
N SER A 1218 28.37 23.84 -1.60
CA SER A 1218 27.09 24.17 -2.22
C SER A 1218 25.96 24.21 -1.19
N PHE A 1219 24.79 24.68 -1.58
CA PHE A 1219 23.62 24.69 -0.70
C PHE A 1219 23.29 23.31 -0.11
N THR A 1220 23.38 22.24 -0.91
CA THR A 1220 23.10 20.87 -0.47
C THR A 1220 24.31 20.17 0.16
N ASN A 1221 25.51 20.72 -0.03
CA ASN A 1221 26.75 20.16 0.49
C ASN A 1221 27.75 21.25 0.88
N ASN A 1222 27.65 21.76 2.10
CA ASN A 1222 28.58 22.71 2.70
C ASN A 1222 28.96 22.28 4.13
N THR A 1223 29.94 22.94 4.74
CA THR A 1223 30.34 22.66 6.14
C THR A 1223 29.46 23.34 7.18
N LYS A 1224 28.56 24.24 6.76
CA LYS A 1224 27.79 25.11 7.65
C LYS A 1224 26.43 24.52 8.06
N PHE A 1225 25.82 23.72 7.20
CA PHE A 1225 24.50 23.14 7.43
C PHE A 1225 24.22 21.91 6.57
N SER A 1226 23.15 21.19 6.92
CA SER A 1226 22.58 20.06 6.17
C SER A 1226 21.19 20.40 5.64
N VAL A 1227 20.84 19.84 4.47
CA VAL A 1227 19.53 20.04 3.83
C VAL A 1227 18.75 18.73 3.85
N GLU A 1228 17.58 18.71 4.48
CA GLU A 1228 16.68 17.56 4.47
C GLU A 1228 15.73 17.63 3.25
N ASN A 1229 15.81 16.61 2.39
CA ASN A 1229 15.07 16.56 1.11
C ASN A 1229 13.53 16.52 1.28
N ASP A 1230 13.03 16.07 2.43
CA ASP A 1230 11.60 16.05 2.74
C ASP A 1230 11.17 17.44 3.29
N GLY A 1231 11.04 18.42 2.38
CA GLY A 1231 10.47 19.74 2.68
C GLY A 1231 11.43 20.93 2.75
N PHE A 1232 12.62 20.86 2.14
CA PHE A 1232 13.62 21.95 2.08
C PHE A 1232 13.90 22.58 3.46
N ARG A 1233 14.31 21.75 4.43
CA ARG A 1233 14.64 22.19 5.78
C ARG A 1233 16.16 22.23 5.98
N ILE A 1234 16.67 23.37 6.44
CA ILE A 1234 18.07 23.55 6.86
C ILE A 1234 18.20 23.09 8.31
N ARG A 1235 19.23 22.30 8.64
CA ARG A 1235 19.63 21.95 10.01
C ARG A 1235 21.13 22.17 10.22
N PHE A 1236 21.50 22.76 11.34
CA PHE A 1236 22.87 23.05 11.79
C PHE A 1236 23.01 22.79 13.29
N GLU A 1237 24.24 22.83 13.81
CA GLU A 1237 24.58 22.74 15.25
C GLU A 1237 25.25 24.01 15.76
#